data_AF-A0A8H5HVL4-F1
#
_entry.id   AF-A0A8H5HVL4-F1
#
_cell.length_a   1.000
_cell.length_b   1.000
_cell.length_c   1.000
_cell.angle_alpha   90.00
_cell.angle_beta   90.00
_cell.angle_gamma   90.00
#
_symmetry.space_group_name_H-M   'P 1'
#
loop_
_entity.id
_entity.type
_entity.pdbx_description
1 polymer ?
#
loop_
_entity_poly.entity_id
_entity_poly.type
_entity_poly.pdbx_seq_one_letter_code
_entity_poly.pdbx_strand_id
1 'polypeptide(L)'
;MSPLVKYPVSGWFPKDSWGLESWLHRKPVKAEQRKKRREPQRHPVIEEFRILIETDTDLYMEFNAMFEQIPTTPPYDNDPTGKPQVRDYMTMLNSLDRIITQAPDFEQNEFVGFPINAILCWPMGTQAGLSAFMKPKVNEMFKKVFDVWSTFLASEGSRYVLSDAENGWFGPVARAALPNFDDTFICDPNAEYHGFSSWDNFFTRLFRPGVRPVFAPQDDRIITCACESTVYAIQEDIKAHDGFWLKHQPYSLFHMLDNDPFASQFVGGTICQAYLSALDYHRWHSPVSGTIVKTVLIPGAYYTESPAMGFPRPDPVAQCSSQGFITHTATRGLIFIQSDNPMIGLMCFISVGMAEVSTNEITVRKGQKVKKGDELGMFHFGGSTYCLLFRRGVKVIFDSNFQGAHTIVTGRHGLCLATNVSLAELSTVCDMSSIVRHRVGGWLPKDPRVLQSWLDKKLAKAELREKQREFRWHPVIQEFQKLIENDADLYMDFHAMFEQVPLKPPYNNDPTGKPQVRNYLKMLSLFDLILTEAPDYEQNDLVGFPINAILDWPMGTQAGLSAFMKPKVNEMFKKMFNVWVTFLESKQSCYVLSTADNGWFGPQAQEALPDFDATFVCDPSAEYHGYTSWDNFFTRLFRPGVRPVFEPEDNRIINSACESTVYAIQDDIKAHDHFWLKGEPYSLFHILDNDPLAPQFVGGTICQAFLSALNYHRWHSPVNGKIVKTVLIPGTYYAESPATGFPDPDPSGPNLSQGFITQVAARALIFIECDNPAIGLLCFVSVGMAEVSTNEITVYEGQQVKKGDQLGMFHFGGSTHCLIFRPGVPVVFEADYTVAAAVQLNAPIATVG
;
A
#
# COMPACT_ATOMS: atom_id res chain seq x y z
N MET A 1 -14.59 -33.12 14.44
CA MET A 1 -15.24 -32.49 13.27
C MET A 1 -15.24 -31.00 13.53
N SER A 2 -14.52 -30.23 12.71
CA SER A 2 -14.53 -28.77 12.79
C SER A 2 -15.91 -28.24 12.35
N PRO A 3 -16.44 -27.14 12.90
CA PRO A 3 -17.61 -26.49 12.32
C PRO A 3 -17.25 -25.98 10.92
N LEU A 4 -17.87 -26.57 9.89
CA LEU A 4 -17.78 -26.10 8.50
C LEU A 4 -18.12 -24.60 8.45
N VAL A 5 -17.27 -23.81 7.80
CA VAL A 5 -17.58 -22.42 7.48
C VAL A 5 -18.74 -22.44 6.50
N LYS A 6 -19.93 -22.07 6.98
CA LYS A 6 -21.13 -21.95 6.15
C LYS A 6 -21.11 -20.60 5.45
N TYR A 7 -20.84 -20.59 4.15
CA TYR A 7 -20.96 -19.39 3.33
C TYR A 7 -22.42 -18.88 3.33
N PRO A 8 -22.69 -17.64 3.74
CA PRO A 8 -24.07 -17.14 3.77
C PRO A 8 -24.59 -16.78 2.37
N VAL A 9 -25.74 -17.37 2.01
CA VAL A 9 -26.84 -16.78 1.20
C VAL A 9 -26.57 -16.38 -0.26
N SER A 10 -25.32 -16.23 -0.70
CA SER A 10 -24.97 -15.43 -1.89
C SER A 10 -24.84 -16.20 -3.21
N GLY A 11 -24.63 -17.51 -3.17
CA GLY A 11 -24.50 -18.37 -4.36
C GLY A 11 -23.17 -18.26 -5.12
N TRP A 12 -22.22 -17.47 -4.62
CA TRP A 12 -20.87 -17.31 -5.21
C TRP A 12 -20.03 -18.58 -5.19
N PHE A 13 -20.16 -19.35 -4.11
CA PHE A 13 -19.38 -20.53 -3.85
C PHE A 13 -20.28 -21.73 -3.56
N PRO A 14 -19.72 -22.95 -3.66
CA PRO A 14 -20.23 -24.17 -3.05
C PRO A 14 -20.82 -23.95 -1.64
N LYS A 15 -21.86 -24.70 -1.25
CA LYS A 15 -22.58 -24.49 0.02
C LYS A 15 -21.78 -24.94 1.23
N ASP A 16 -20.84 -25.85 1.01
CA ASP A 16 -19.70 -26.08 1.87
C ASP A 16 -18.42 -25.81 1.10
N SER A 17 -17.30 -25.66 1.81
CA SER A 17 -16.01 -25.31 1.21
C SER A 17 -15.31 -26.48 0.51
N TRP A 18 -15.95 -27.66 0.40
CA TRP A 18 -15.34 -28.87 -0.15
C TRP A 18 -15.37 -28.89 -1.69
N GLY A 19 -16.46 -28.49 -2.34
CA GLY A 19 -16.56 -28.48 -3.81
C GLY A 19 -15.51 -27.60 -4.48
N LEU A 20 -15.21 -26.44 -3.86
CA LEU A 20 -14.26 -25.45 -4.34
C LEU A 20 -12.82 -25.97 -4.32
N GLU A 21 -12.44 -26.59 -3.21
CA GLU A 21 -11.08 -27.06 -2.96
C GLU A 21 -10.82 -28.41 -3.64
N SER A 22 -11.88 -29.21 -3.82
CA SER A 22 -11.89 -30.37 -4.71
C SER A 22 -11.53 -29.97 -6.16
N TRP A 23 -12.13 -28.89 -6.68
CA TRP A 23 -11.81 -28.32 -8.00
C TRP A 23 -10.36 -27.80 -8.05
N LEU A 24 -9.95 -27.00 -7.06
CA LEU A 24 -8.60 -26.45 -6.94
C LEU A 24 -7.51 -27.52 -6.85
N HIS A 25 -7.79 -28.71 -6.29
CA HIS A 25 -6.78 -29.77 -6.18
C HIS A 25 -6.85 -30.86 -7.26
N ARG A 26 -8.02 -31.26 -7.75
CA ARG A 26 -8.13 -32.39 -8.70
C ARG A 26 -7.60 -32.07 -10.09
N LYS A 27 -7.84 -30.84 -10.56
CA LYS A 27 -7.35 -30.39 -11.85
C LYS A 27 -5.79 -30.30 -11.87
N PRO A 28 -5.08 -29.75 -10.88
CA PRO A 28 -3.60 -29.70 -10.87
C PRO A 28 -2.86 -30.96 -10.42
N VAL A 29 -3.43 -31.95 -9.72
CA VAL A 29 -2.68 -33.20 -9.39
C VAL A 29 -2.26 -33.99 -10.65
N LYS A 30 -2.93 -33.81 -11.80
CA LYS A 30 -2.45 -34.31 -13.11
C LYS A 30 -1.20 -33.59 -13.66
N ALA A 31 -0.81 -32.44 -13.09
CA ALA A 31 0.36 -31.66 -13.50
C ALA A 31 1.65 -32.12 -12.80
N GLU A 32 1.59 -32.55 -11.54
CA GLU A 32 2.77 -33.16 -10.88
C GLU A 32 3.24 -34.42 -11.60
N GLN A 33 2.30 -35.24 -12.10
CA GLN A 33 2.62 -36.40 -12.94
C GLN A 33 3.21 -36.00 -14.32
N ARG A 34 3.09 -34.73 -14.73
CA ARG A 34 3.72 -34.17 -15.94
C ARG A 34 5.09 -33.52 -15.71
N LYS A 35 5.57 -33.34 -14.45
CA LYS A 35 6.91 -32.78 -14.11
C LYS A 35 8.11 -33.47 -14.78
N LYS A 36 7.92 -34.60 -15.49
CA LYS A 36 8.95 -35.30 -16.29
C LYS A 36 9.09 -34.80 -17.74
N ARG A 37 8.38 -33.75 -18.16
CA ARG A 37 8.62 -33.06 -19.45
C ARG A 37 8.70 -31.56 -19.19
N ARG A 38 9.56 -30.86 -19.97
CA ARG A 38 9.88 -29.42 -19.91
C ARG A 38 8.75 -28.58 -19.30
N GLU A 39 9.12 -27.71 -18.36
CA GLU A 39 8.18 -26.74 -17.79
C GLU A 39 7.42 -26.02 -18.91
N PRO A 40 6.07 -26.02 -18.88
CA PRO A 40 5.31 -25.25 -19.85
C PRO A 40 5.60 -23.77 -19.63
N GLN A 41 5.90 -23.07 -20.72
CA GLN A 41 6.05 -21.62 -20.69
C GLN A 41 4.71 -21.00 -20.28
N ARG A 42 4.70 -20.21 -19.21
CA ARG A 42 3.52 -19.46 -18.74
C ARG A 42 3.00 -18.56 -19.86
N HIS A 43 1.71 -18.26 -19.82
CA HIS A 43 1.11 -17.25 -20.68
C HIS A 43 1.84 -15.90 -20.47
N PRO A 44 2.17 -15.14 -21.54
CA PRO A 44 2.97 -13.92 -21.44
C PRO A 44 2.48 -12.92 -20.39
N VAL A 45 1.16 -12.81 -20.18
CA VAL A 45 0.56 -11.91 -19.16
C VAL A 45 0.87 -12.32 -17.72
N ILE A 46 1.00 -13.63 -17.44
CA ILE A 46 1.32 -14.14 -16.10
C ILE A 46 2.83 -14.01 -15.85
N GLU A 47 3.64 -14.20 -16.88
CA GLU A 47 5.08 -13.96 -16.81
C GLU A 47 5.39 -12.46 -16.65
N GLU A 48 4.64 -11.57 -17.32
CA GLU A 48 4.68 -10.12 -17.08
C GLU A 48 4.29 -9.77 -15.63
N PHE A 49 3.26 -10.42 -15.07
CA PHE A 49 2.86 -10.19 -13.67
C PHE A 49 3.93 -10.69 -12.69
N ARG A 50 4.55 -11.85 -12.96
CA ARG A 50 5.69 -12.36 -12.19
C ARG A 50 6.86 -11.36 -12.19
N ILE A 51 7.24 -10.87 -13.36
CA ILE A 51 8.33 -9.89 -13.50
C ILE A 51 8.00 -8.59 -12.75
N LEU A 52 6.76 -8.08 -12.86
CA LEU A 52 6.32 -6.92 -12.09
C LEU A 52 6.44 -7.16 -10.57
N ILE A 53 5.96 -8.30 -10.07
CA ILE A 53 6.04 -8.65 -8.65
C ILE A 53 7.50 -8.74 -8.18
N GLU A 54 8.41 -9.33 -8.95
CA GLU A 54 9.81 -9.54 -8.52
C GLU A 54 10.67 -8.27 -8.62
N THR A 55 10.49 -7.46 -9.67
CA THR A 55 11.33 -6.27 -9.91
C THR A 55 10.94 -5.05 -9.09
N ASP A 56 9.68 -4.95 -8.65
CA ASP A 56 9.16 -3.87 -7.82
C ASP A 56 9.24 -4.27 -6.34
N THR A 57 10.14 -3.64 -5.58
CA THR A 57 10.43 -4.00 -4.17
C THR A 57 9.17 -4.04 -3.30
N ASP A 58 8.32 -3.02 -3.44
CA ASP A 58 7.07 -2.83 -2.69
C ASP A 58 6.07 -3.96 -2.97
N LEU A 59 5.91 -4.37 -4.24
CA LEU A 59 5.09 -5.54 -4.58
C LEU A 59 5.73 -6.86 -4.14
N TYR A 60 7.03 -7.05 -4.35
CA TYR A 60 7.70 -8.29 -3.94
C TYR A 60 7.53 -8.53 -2.44
N MET A 61 7.61 -7.46 -1.64
CA MET A 61 7.32 -7.52 -0.22
C MET A 61 5.87 -7.96 0.06
N GLU A 62 4.89 -7.22 -0.44
CA GLU A 62 3.48 -7.48 -0.11
C GLU A 62 2.98 -8.84 -0.63
N PHE A 63 3.45 -9.29 -1.81
CA PHE A 63 3.06 -10.58 -2.39
C PHE A 63 3.65 -11.79 -1.67
N ASN A 64 4.73 -11.67 -0.91
CA ASN A 64 5.12 -12.74 0.03
C ASN A 64 4.36 -12.58 1.36
N ALA A 65 4.36 -11.37 1.94
CA ALA A 65 3.72 -11.10 3.22
C ALA A 65 2.22 -11.46 3.26
N MET A 66 1.47 -11.28 2.17
CA MET A 66 0.03 -11.56 2.11
C MET A 66 -0.32 -13.05 2.27
N PHE A 67 0.61 -13.97 2.02
CA PHE A 67 0.38 -15.40 2.26
C PHE A 67 0.92 -15.86 3.63
N GLU A 68 1.98 -15.22 4.12
CA GLU A 68 2.54 -15.44 5.46
C GLU A 68 1.61 -14.93 6.58
N GLN A 69 0.90 -13.82 6.34
CA GLN A 69 -0.07 -13.25 7.28
C GLN A 69 -1.35 -14.10 7.45
N ILE A 70 -1.60 -15.09 6.58
CA ILE A 70 -2.73 -16.02 6.71
C ILE A 70 -2.44 -16.98 7.89
N PRO A 71 -3.31 -17.07 8.91
CA PRO A 71 -3.05 -17.91 10.08
C PRO A 71 -2.78 -19.38 9.73
N THR A 72 -1.88 -20.03 10.47
CA THR A 72 -1.52 -21.45 10.28
C THR A 72 -2.24 -22.36 11.29
N THR A 73 -3.44 -21.96 11.73
CA THR A 73 -4.29 -22.70 12.68
C THR A 73 -5.68 -22.91 12.11
N PRO A 74 -6.40 -24.00 12.48
CA PRO A 74 -7.76 -24.23 12.01
C PRO A 74 -8.70 -23.02 12.20
N PRO A 75 -9.57 -22.72 11.22
CA PRO A 75 -9.83 -23.44 9.98
C PRO A 75 -8.90 -23.07 8.80
N TYR A 76 -7.79 -22.39 9.05
CA TYR A 76 -6.94 -21.79 8.01
C TYR A 76 -5.67 -22.60 7.67
N ASP A 77 -5.31 -23.57 8.50
CA ASP A 77 -4.12 -24.41 8.35
C ASP A 77 -4.20 -25.35 7.14
N ASN A 78 -5.39 -25.88 6.86
CA ASN A 78 -5.69 -26.76 5.75
C ASN A 78 -6.94 -26.28 5.00
N ASP A 79 -7.08 -26.71 3.75
CA ASP A 79 -8.38 -26.75 3.10
C ASP A 79 -9.35 -27.72 3.87
N PRO A 80 -10.64 -27.69 3.56
CA PRO A 80 -11.64 -28.59 4.14
C PRO A 80 -11.46 -30.05 3.71
N THR A 81 -10.54 -30.34 2.77
CA THR A 81 -10.18 -31.70 2.32
C THR A 81 -8.94 -32.26 3.02
N GLY A 82 -8.27 -31.47 3.88
CA GLY A 82 -7.07 -31.83 4.63
C GLY A 82 -5.75 -31.63 3.88
N LYS A 83 -5.68 -30.67 2.95
CA LYS A 83 -4.52 -30.35 2.12
C LYS A 83 -4.01 -28.91 2.35
N PRO A 84 -2.74 -28.62 1.99
CA PRO A 84 -2.21 -27.27 2.04
C PRO A 84 -2.92 -26.34 1.04
N GLN A 85 -3.31 -25.18 1.54
CA GLN A 85 -3.85 -24.04 0.79
C GLN A 85 -2.81 -23.42 -0.17
N VAL A 86 -3.22 -22.48 -1.02
CA VAL A 86 -2.27 -21.60 -1.72
C VAL A 86 -1.58 -20.71 -0.68
N ARG A 87 -0.25 -20.84 -0.54
CA ARG A 87 0.55 -20.19 0.50
C ARG A 87 1.74 -19.39 -0.04
N ASP A 88 1.75 -19.12 -1.33
CA ASP A 88 2.77 -18.30 -1.99
C ASP A 88 2.25 -17.73 -3.33
N TYR A 89 2.79 -16.58 -3.74
CA TYR A 89 2.37 -15.90 -4.96
C TYR A 89 2.73 -16.67 -6.25
N MET A 90 3.74 -17.55 -6.22
CA MET A 90 4.09 -18.35 -7.40
C MET A 90 3.05 -19.45 -7.66
N THR A 91 2.54 -20.11 -6.61
CA THR A 91 1.41 -21.03 -6.69
C THR A 91 0.12 -20.31 -7.10
N MET A 92 -0.10 -19.07 -6.64
CA MET A 92 -1.17 -18.20 -7.15
C MET A 92 -1.01 -17.94 -8.66
N LEU A 93 0.13 -17.44 -9.13
CA LEU A 93 0.39 -17.17 -10.57
C LEU A 93 0.24 -18.43 -11.44
N ASN A 94 0.77 -19.58 -10.99
CA ASN A 94 0.61 -20.86 -11.68
C ASN A 94 -0.85 -21.33 -11.74
N SER A 95 -1.69 -20.89 -10.79
CA SER A 95 -3.13 -21.17 -10.78
C SER A 95 -3.88 -20.22 -11.72
N LEU A 96 -3.53 -18.93 -11.74
CA LEU A 96 -4.06 -17.95 -12.71
C LEU A 96 -3.81 -18.39 -14.16
N ASP A 97 -2.57 -18.79 -14.48
CA ASP A 97 -2.17 -19.30 -15.80
C ASP A 97 -3.06 -20.43 -16.34
N ARG A 98 -3.63 -21.22 -15.42
CA ARG A 98 -4.53 -22.32 -15.72
C ARG A 98 -6.01 -21.92 -15.73
N ILE A 99 -6.40 -20.90 -14.97
CA ILE A 99 -7.78 -20.43 -14.93
C ILE A 99 -8.15 -19.72 -16.23
N ILE A 100 -7.25 -18.86 -16.74
CA ILE A 100 -7.49 -18.04 -17.94
C ILE A 100 -7.73 -18.85 -19.23
N THR A 101 -7.53 -20.17 -19.21
CA THR A 101 -7.78 -21.09 -20.34
C THR A 101 -8.96 -22.05 -20.11
N GLN A 102 -9.84 -21.78 -19.14
CA GLN A 102 -10.99 -22.62 -18.79
C GLN A 102 -12.26 -21.80 -18.65
N ALA A 103 -13.41 -22.41 -18.97
CA ALA A 103 -14.73 -21.83 -18.71
C ALA A 103 -15.29 -22.34 -17.37
N PRO A 104 -16.07 -21.52 -16.64
CA PRO A 104 -16.69 -21.90 -15.37
C PRO A 104 -17.59 -23.13 -15.51
N ASP A 105 -17.38 -24.14 -14.66
CA ASP A 105 -18.12 -25.40 -14.63
C ASP A 105 -18.77 -25.67 -13.25
N PHE A 106 -19.76 -26.57 -13.23
CA PHE A 106 -20.20 -27.19 -11.99
C PHE A 106 -19.25 -28.37 -11.70
N GLU A 107 -18.82 -28.55 -10.45
CA GLU A 107 -18.11 -29.76 -10.03
C GLU A 107 -18.86 -30.40 -8.85
N GLN A 108 -19.21 -31.69 -8.98
CA GLN A 108 -19.85 -32.51 -7.94
C GLN A 108 -21.18 -31.94 -7.40
N ASN A 109 -21.98 -31.36 -8.28
CA ASN A 109 -23.25 -30.68 -7.99
C ASN A 109 -23.12 -29.28 -7.35
N GLU A 110 -21.92 -28.69 -7.33
CA GLU A 110 -21.71 -27.34 -6.80
C GLU A 110 -21.06 -26.42 -7.84
N PHE A 111 -21.38 -25.13 -7.78
CA PHE A 111 -20.92 -24.14 -8.76
C PHE A 111 -19.67 -23.42 -8.28
N VAL A 112 -18.58 -23.48 -9.05
CA VAL A 112 -17.36 -22.69 -8.82
C VAL A 112 -17.35 -21.53 -9.81
N GLY A 113 -18.04 -20.44 -9.45
CA GLY A 113 -18.08 -19.25 -10.28
C GLY A 113 -16.86 -18.35 -10.16
N PHE A 114 -16.07 -18.46 -9.09
CA PHE A 114 -15.02 -17.47 -8.78
C PHE A 114 -13.71 -18.13 -8.39
N PRO A 115 -13.07 -18.88 -9.32
CA PRO A 115 -11.86 -19.65 -9.05
C PRO A 115 -10.64 -18.81 -8.71
N ILE A 116 -10.56 -17.54 -9.13
CA ILE A 116 -9.49 -16.62 -8.71
C ILE A 116 -9.83 -16.02 -7.36
N ASN A 117 -11.08 -15.61 -7.14
CA ASN A 117 -11.51 -15.11 -5.83
C ASN A 117 -11.33 -16.18 -4.73
N ALA A 118 -11.48 -17.47 -5.07
CA ALA A 118 -11.16 -18.59 -4.18
C ALA A 118 -9.72 -18.54 -3.65
N ILE A 119 -8.76 -18.35 -4.57
CA ILE A 119 -7.32 -18.30 -4.27
C ILE A 119 -6.98 -17.03 -3.49
N LEU A 120 -7.63 -15.92 -3.81
CA LEU A 120 -7.34 -14.61 -3.21
C LEU A 120 -8.15 -14.32 -1.94
N CYS A 121 -9.14 -15.14 -1.60
CA CYS A 121 -10.07 -14.89 -0.49
C CYS A 121 -9.38 -14.60 0.83
N TRP A 122 -8.31 -15.33 1.14
CA TRP A 122 -7.55 -15.15 2.38
C TRP A 122 -6.36 -14.19 2.23
N PRO A 123 -5.55 -14.23 1.15
CA PRO A 123 -4.52 -13.21 0.92
C PRO A 123 -5.10 -11.79 0.94
N MET A 124 -6.25 -11.55 0.31
CA MET A 124 -6.94 -10.25 0.30
C MET A 124 -7.39 -9.82 1.70
N GLY A 125 -7.76 -10.78 2.57
CA GLY A 125 -8.08 -10.55 3.98
C GLY A 125 -6.88 -10.32 4.90
N THR A 126 -5.67 -10.24 4.35
CA THR A 126 -4.47 -9.81 5.07
C THR A 126 -4.17 -8.33 4.85
N GLN A 127 -3.43 -7.74 5.78
CA GLN A 127 -3.08 -6.32 5.71
C GLN A 127 -2.14 -6.01 4.53
N ALA A 128 -1.26 -6.96 4.15
CA ALA A 128 -0.43 -6.86 2.96
C ALA A 128 -1.26 -7.01 1.66
N GLY A 129 -2.25 -7.90 1.64
CA GLY A 129 -3.16 -8.06 0.49
C GLY A 129 -4.00 -6.82 0.23
N LEU A 130 -4.59 -6.25 1.29
CA LEU A 130 -5.32 -4.96 1.21
C LEU A 130 -4.48 -3.87 0.54
N SER A 131 -3.20 -3.73 0.94
CA SER A 131 -2.28 -2.75 0.35
C SER A 131 -1.97 -3.07 -1.11
N ALA A 132 -1.61 -4.33 -1.42
CA ALA A 132 -1.24 -4.76 -2.77
C ALA A 132 -2.36 -4.59 -3.79
N PHE A 133 -3.56 -5.10 -3.50
CA PHE A 133 -4.67 -5.08 -4.45
C PHE A 133 -5.29 -3.69 -4.64
N MET A 134 -4.96 -2.72 -3.79
CA MET A 134 -5.31 -1.31 -4.01
C MET A 134 -4.38 -0.59 -4.99
N LYS A 135 -3.17 -1.11 -5.30
CA LYS A 135 -2.21 -0.40 -6.16
C LYS A 135 -2.61 -0.43 -7.64
N PRO A 136 -2.52 0.70 -8.38
CA PRO A 136 -2.84 0.75 -9.81
C PRO A 136 -2.10 -0.29 -10.66
N LYS A 137 -0.78 -0.44 -10.45
CA LYS A 137 0.08 -1.44 -11.14
C LYS A 137 -0.42 -2.89 -11.01
N VAL A 138 -0.99 -3.26 -9.86
CA VAL A 138 -1.57 -4.60 -9.64
C VAL A 138 -2.91 -4.74 -10.35
N ASN A 139 -3.77 -3.71 -10.27
CA ASN A 139 -5.05 -3.69 -10.95
C ASN A 139 -4.93 -3.64 -12.48
N GLU A 140 -3.90 -3.02 -13.03
CA GLU A 140 -3.55 -3.09 -14.45
C GLU A 140 -3.18 -4.52 -14.88
N MET A 141 -2.41 -5.25 -14.06
CA MET A 141 -2.11 -6.66 -14.35
C MET A 141 -3.35 -7.56 -14.23
N PHE A 142 -4.18 -7.39 -13.20
CA PHE A 142 -5.46 -8.09 -13.13
C PHE A 142 -6.35 -7.78 -14.33
N LYS A 143 -6.43 -6.52 -14.78
CA LYS A 143 -7.13 -6.17 -16.01
C LYS A 143 -6.59 -6.97 -17.21
N LYS A 144 -5.27 -7.00 -17.44
CA LYS A 144 -4.69 -7.76 -18.57
C LYS A 144 -4.98 -9.26 -18.46
N VAL A 145 -4.94 -9.83 -17.25
CA VAL A 145 -5.33 -11.24 -16.98
C VAL A 145 -6.80 -11.47 -17.35
N PHE A 146 -7.69 -10.56 -16.97
CA PHE A 146 -9.12 -10.64 -17.32
C PHE A 146 -9.40 -10.36 -18.80
N ASP A 147 -8.66 -9.49 -19.47
CA ASP A 147 -8.80 -9.25 -20.92
C ASP A 147 -8.46 -10.54 -21.70
N VAL A 148 -7.42 -11.27 -21.29
CA VAL A 148 -7.05 -12.58 -21.85
C VAL A 148 -8.13 -13.62 -21.57
N TRP A 149 -8.62 -13.71 -20.33
CA TRP A 149 -9.65 -14.69 -19.97
C TRP A 149 -10.99 -14.40 -20.64
N SER A 150 -11.41 -13.13 -20.68
CA SER A 150 -12.61 -12.66 -21.40
C SER A 150 -12.53 -12.98 -22.88
N THR A 151 -11.36 -12.80 -23.51
CA THR A 151 -11.13 -13.22 -24.92
C THR A 151 -11.35 -14.72 -25.09
N PHE A 152 -10.90 -15.55 -24.15
CA PHE A 152 -11.18 -16.99 -24.16
C PHE A 152 -12.68 -17.30 -23.93
N LEU A 153 -13.32 -16.68 -22.94
CA LEU A 153 -14.75 -16.88 -22.60
C LEU A 153 -15.71 -16.39 -23.70
N ALA A 154 -15.30 -15.40 -24.48
CA ALA A 154 -16.02 -14.93 -25.68
C ALA A 154 -15.77 -15.81 -26.92
N SER A 155 -14.79 -16.73 -26.88
CA SER A 155 -14.48 -17.63 -28.00
C SER A 155 -15.33 -18.89 -28.01
N GLU A 156 -15.44 -19.53 -29.18
CA GLU A 156 -16.05 -20.86 -29.32
C GLU A 156 -15.42 -21.94 -28.44
N GLY A 157 -14.14 -21.78 -28.06
CA GLY A 157 -13.40 -22.74 -27.23
C GLY A 157 -13.92 -22.84 -25.78
N SER A 158 -14.71 -21.86 -25.34
CA SER A 158 -15.37 -21.87 -24.02
C SER A 158 -16.64 -22.72 -23.97
N ARG A 159 -17.22 -23.10 -25.12
CA ARG A 159 -18.54 -23.74 -25.22
C ARG A 159 -18.64 -25.13 -24.57
N TYR A 160 -17.52 -25.79 -24.25
CA TYR A 160 -17.52 -27.18 -23.76
C TYR A 160 -18.32 -27.40 -22.45
N VAL A 161 -18.50 -26.35 -21.64
CA VAL A 161 -19.32 -26.40 -20.41
C VAL A 161 -20.83 -26.20 -20.68
N LEU A 162 -21.22 -25.72 -21.86
CA LEU A 162 -22.62 -25.43 -22.25
C LEU A 162 -23.33 -26.69 -22.76
N SER A 163 -23.37 -27.74 -21.94
CA SER A 163 -23.94 -29.06 -22.31
C SER A 163 -24.92 -29.60 -21.27
N ASP A 164 -25.73 -30.59 -21.65
CA ASP A 164 -26.62 -31.36 -20.76
C ASP A 164 -25.90 -32.44 -19.94
N ALA A 165 -24.56 -32.47 -19.94
CA ALA A 165 -23.79 -33.33 -19.05
C ALA A 165 -24.09 -32.99 -17.57
N GLU A 166 -23.87 -33.93 -16.65
CA GLU A 166 -24.18 -33.78 -15.21
C GLU A 166 -23.65 -32.47 -14.60
N ASN A 167 -22.43 -32.09 -15.01
CA ASN A 167 -21.68 -30.90 -14.60
C ASN A 167 -21.78 -29.70 -15.58
N GLY A 168 -22.57 -29.82 -16.65
CA GLY A 168 -22.74 -28.79 -17.66
C GLY A 168 -23.85 -27.79 -17.32
N TRP A 169 -23.84 -26.63 -17.97
CA TRP A 169 -24.80 -25.53 -17.74
C TRP A 169 -26.24 -25.82 -18.16
N PHE A 170 -26.49 -26.90 -18.90
CA PHE A 170 -27.83 -27.43 -19.17
C PHE A 170 -28.08 -28.79 -18.49
N GLY A 171 -27.14 -29.23 -17.64
CA GLY A 171 -27.27 -30.43 -16.83
C GLY A 171 -28.33 -30.30 -15.72
N PRO A 172 -28.66 -31.42 -15.04
CA PRO A 172 -29.66 -31.44 -13.98
C PRO A 172 -29.34 -30.49 -12.81
N VAL A 173 -28.06 -30.30 -12.49
CA VAL A 173 -27.60 -29.38 -11.43
C VAL A 173 -27.89 -27.93 -11.80
N ALA A 174 -27.44 -27.52 -12.98
CA ALA A 174 -27.61 -26.16 -13.48
C ALA A 174 -29.11 -25.82 -13.69
N ARG A 175 -29.90 -26.74 -14.25
CA ARG A 175 -31.36 -26.56 -14.38
C ARG A 175 -32.10 -26.51 -13.04
N ALA A 176 -31.58 -27.12 -11.98
CA ALA A 176 -32.13 -26.97 -10.62
C ALA A 176 -31.79 -25.61 -9.99
N ALA A 177 -30.63 -25.02 -10.35
CA ALA A 177 -30.24 -23.68 -9.93
C ALA A 177 -30.91 -22.57 -10.77
N LEU A 178 -31.18 -22.83 -12.04
CA LEU A 178 -31.85 -21.95 -13.00
C LEU A 178 -33.13 -22.61 -13.57
N PRO A 179 -34.21 -22.73 -12.76
CA PRO A 179 -35.46 -23.31 -13.21
C PRO A 179 -36.11 -22.48 -14.33
N ASN A 180 -36.75 -23.15 -15.28
CA ASN A 180 -37.43 -22.55 -16.43
C ASN A 180 -36.51 -21.67 -17.32
N PHE A 181 -35.22 -22.00 -17.40
CA PHE A 181 -34.24 -21.28 -18.23
C PHE A 181 -34.73 -21.07 -19.66
N ASP A 182 -35.22 -22.15 -20.29
CA ASP A 182 -35.63 -22.16 -21.69
C ASP A 182 -36.87 -21.28 -21.97
N ASP A 183 -37.75 -21.07 -20.99
CA ASP A 183 -38.88 -20.13 -21.07
C ASP A 183 -38.47 -18.68 -20.77
N THR A 184 -37.40 -18.50 -19.98
CA THR A 184 -36.97 -17.21 -19.44
C THR A 184 -36.04 -16.46 -20.40
N PHE A 185 -35.09 -17.15 -21.02
CA PHE A 185 -34.02 -16.55 -21.82
C PHE A 185 -34.12 -16.90 -23.31
N ILE A 186 -33.54 -16.07 -24.17
CA ILE A 186 -33.45 -16.32 -25.61
C ILE A 186 -32.40 -17.43 -25.85
N CYS A 187 -32.89 -18.63 -26.09
CA CYS A 187 -32.12 -19.81 -26.50
C CYS A 187 -32.95 -20.70 -27.44
N ASP A 188 -32.31 -21.69 -28.08
CA ASP A 188 -32.95 -22.81 -28.76
C ASP A 188 -32.44 -24.14 -28.17
N PRO A 189 -33.23 -24.84 -27.33
CA PRO A 189 -32.84 -26.12 -26.72
C PRO A 189 -32.57 -27.27 -27.71
N ASN A 190 -32.86 -27.09 -29.00
CA ASN A 190 -32.57 -28.07 -30.06
C ASN A 190 -31.28 -27.75 -30.83
N ALA A 191 -30.71 -26.56 -30.63
CA ALA A 191 -29.46 -26.15 -31.24
C ALA A 191 -28.25 -26.58 -30.40
N GLU A 192 -27.10 -26.75 -31.05
CA GLU A 192 -25.83 -27.02 -30.35
C GLU A 192 -25.56 -25.89 -29.33
N TYR A 193 -25.17 -26.26 -28.11
CA TYR A 193 -24.94 -25.33 -26.99
C TYR A 193 -26.13 -24.40 -26.70
N HIS A 194 -27.36 -24.87 -26.94
CA HIS A 194 -28.62 -24.09 -26.85
C HIS A 194 -28.66 -22.82 -27.73
N GLY A 195 -27.81 -22.75 -28.77
CA GLY A 195 -27.67 -21.61 -29.66
C GLY A 195 -26.72 -20.50 -29.17
N PHE A 196 -26.01 -20.70 -28.05
CA PHE A 196 -25.01 -19.74 -27.57
C PHE A 196 -23.67 -19.91 -28.30
N SER A 197 -23.11 -18.79 -28.76
CA SER A 197 -21.85 -18.74 -29.53
C SER A 197 -20.59 -18.88 -28.67
N SER A 198 -20.71 -18.59 -27.37
CA SER A 198 -19.63 -18.64 -26.39
C SER A 198 -20.19 -18.65 -24.97
N TRP A 199 -19.33 -18.88 -23.98
CA TRP A 199 -19.72 -18.83 -22.58
C TRP A 199 -20.11 -17.41 -22.13
N ASP A 200 -19.38 -16.39 -22.57
CA ASP A 200 -19.73 -14.99 -22.29
C ASP A 200 -21.08 -14.59 -22.92
N ASN A 201 -21.42 -15.15 -24.08
CA ASN A 201 -22.73 -14.96 -24.70
C ASN A 201 -23.89 -15.63 -23.92
N PHE A 202 -23.61 -16.74 -23.23
CA PHE A 202 -24.54 -17.36 -22.26
C PHE A 202 -24.63 -16.53 -20.96
N PHE A 203 -23.53 -15.93 -20.51
CA PHE A 203 -23.52 -15.08 -19.34
C PHE A 203 -24.31 -13.79 -19.57
N THR A 204 -24.05 -13.10 -20.69
CA THR A 204 -24.73 -11.86 -21.11
C THR A 204 -26.08 -12.11 -21.81
N ARG A 205 -26.71 -13.28 -21.56
CA ARG A 205 -27.99 -13.73 -22.14
C ARG A 205 -29.11 -12.69 -22.02
N LEU A 206 -30.01 -12.70 -23.01
CA LEU A 206 -31.20 -11.82 -23.08
C LEU A 206 -32.45 -12.55 -22.58
N PHE A 207 -33.37 -11.83 -21.92
CA PHE A 207 -34.72 -12.34 -21.63
C PHE A 207 -35.55 -12.55 -22.90
N ARG A 208 -36.45 -13.54 -22.90
CA ARG A 208 -37.52 -13.57 -23.91
C ARG A 208 -38.46 -12.37 -23.75
N PRO A 209 -39.02 -11.83 -24.85
CA PRO A 209 -39.97 -10.71 -24.78
C PRO A 209 -41.14 -11.00 -23.83
N GLY A 210 -41.43 -10.04 -22.94
CA GLY A 210 -42.57 -10.11 -22.00
C GLY A 210 -42.31 -10.84 -20.68
N VAL A 211 -41.17 -11.53 -20.50
CA VAL A 211 -40.83 -12.25 -19.26
C VAL A 211 -40.55 -11.33 -18.05
N ARG A 212 -40.15 -10.09 -18.32
CA ARG A 212 -39.96 -9.01 -17.32
C ARG A 212 -40.64 -7.72 -17.80
N PRO A 213 -41.97 -7.58 -17.63
CA PRO A 213 -42.68 -6.37 -18.04
C PRO A 213 -42.35 -5.20 -17.11
N VAL A 214 -42.06 -4.03 -17.67
CA VAL A 214 -41.82 -2.80 -16.89
C VAL A 214 -43.09 -2.42 -16.13
N PHE A 215 -42.99 -2.33 -14.80
CA PHE A 215 -44.11 -1.92 -13.96
C PHE A 215 -44.41 -0.42 -14.11
N ALA A 216 -45.70 -0.08 -14.27
CA ALA A 216 -46.20 1.28 -14.45
C ALA A 216 -45.33 2.15 -15.40
N PRO A 217 -45.19 1.77 -16.68
CA PRO A 217 -44.21 2.37 -17.60
C PRO A 217 -44.53 3.81 -18.00
N GLN A 218 -45.75 4.29 -17.71
CA GLN A 218 -46.22 5.66 -17.98
C GLN A 218 -46.34 6.53 -16.72
N ASP A 219 -45.99 6.00 -15.54
CA ASP A 219 -46.03 6.75 -14.27
C ASP A 219 -44.61 7.05 -13.79
N ASP A 220 -44.05 8.18 -14.20
CA ASP A 220 -42.67 8.58 -13.86
C ASP A 220 -42.48 8.96 -12.37
N ARG A 221 -43.52 8.81 -11.52
CA ARG A 221 -43.37 8.85 -10.05
C ARG A 221 -42.83 7.53 -9.48
N ILE A 222 -42.97 6.43 -10.24
CA ILE A 222 -42.54 5.09 -9.83
C ILE A 222 -41.17 4.79 -10.43
N ILE A 223 -40.20 4.50 -9.56
CA ILE A 223 -38.84 4.08 -9.92
C ILE A 223 -38.83 2.54 -9.94
N THR A 224 -38.33 1.93 -11.00
CA THR A 224 -38.18 0.46 -11.09
C THR A 224 -36.77 0.03 -10.68
N CYS A 225 -36.59 -1.25 -10.29
CA CYS A 225 -35.25 -1.83 -10.14
C CYS A 225 -34.49 -1.73 -11.47
N ALA A 226 -33.17 -1.53 -11.39
CA ALA A 226 -32.31 -1.48 -12.57
C ALA A 226 -31.83 -2.87 -13.02
N CYS A 227 -31.69 -3.81 -12.09
CA CYS A 227 -31.23 -5.18 -12.33
C CYS A 227 -32.10 -6.21 -11.59
N GLU A 228 -32.10 -7.47 -12.03
CA GLU A 228 -32.41 -8.57 -11.10
C GLU A 228 -31.35 -8.58 -10.00
N SER A 229 -31.78 -8.49 -8.75
CA SER A 229 -30.88 -8.19 -7.63
C SER A 229 -31.56 -8.38 -6.28
N THR A 230 -30.73 -8.41 -5.23
CA THR A 230 -31.15 -8.36 -3.83
C THR A 230 -30.62 -7.08 -3.18
N VAL A 231 -31.50 -6.35 -2.49
CA VAL A 231 -31.15 -5.09 -1.82
C VAL A 231 -30.18 -5.37 -0.67
N TYR A 232 -29.07 -4.64 -0.65
CA TYR A 232 -28.04 -4.73 0.38
C TYR A 232 -28.26 -3.70 1.48
N ALA A 233 -28.33 -2.42 1.11
CA ALA A 233 -28.47 -1.32 2.07
C ALA A 233 -29.13 -0.10 1.44
N ILE A 234 -29.83 0.68 2.28
CA ILE A 234 -30.34 2.01 1.97
C ILE A 234 -29.78 2.95 3.04
N GLN A 235 -29.16 4.05 2.62
CA GLN A 235 -28.60 5.06 3.52
C GLN A 235 -29.10 6.45 3.12
N GLU A 236 -29.57 7.21 4.10
CA GLU A 236 -29.98 8.61 3.97
C GLU A 236 -28.93 9.55 4.59
N ASP A 237 -28.98 10.83 4.22
CA ASP A 237 -28.10 11.90 4.73
C ASP A 237 -26.59 11.64 4.49
N ILE A 238 -26.28 11.02 3.34
CA ILE A 238 -24.92 10.69 2.88
C ILE A 238 -23.98 11.91 2.87
N LYS A 239 -22.73 11.69 3.31
CA LYS A 239 -21.73 12.75 3.54
C LYS A 239 -20.83 12.96 2.33
N ALA A 240 -20.23 14.16 2.26
CA ALA A 240 -19.28 14.50 1.19
C ALA A 240 -18.04 13.61 1.26
N HIS A 241 -17.43 13.54 2.45
CA HIS A 241 -16.43 12.57 2.85
C HIS A 241 -16.91 11.86 4.11
N ASP A 242 -16.51 10.61 4.32
CA ASP A 242 -16.85 9.82 5.52
C ASP A 242 -15.65 8.94 5.95
N GLY A 243 -15.71 8.34 7.15
CA GLY A 243 -14.61 7.58 7.76
C GLY A 243 -14.83 6.05 7.74
N PHE A 244 -13.83 5.28 7.30
CA PHE A 244 -14.00 3.87 6.89
C PHE A 244 -13.77 2.78 7.96
N TRP A 245 -13.98 3.03 9.26
CA TRP A 245 -13.22 2.27 10.29
C TRP A 245 -13.95 1.49 11.39
N LEU A 246 -15.20 1.78 11.77
CA LEU A 246 -15.84 1.09 12.92
C LEU A 246 -17.29 0.64 12.70
N LYS A 247 -17.45 -0.69 12.53
CA LYS A 247 -18.71 -1.48 12.55
C LYS A 247 -19.77 -1.12 11.50
N HIS A 248 -19.57 -0.03 10.77
CA HIS A 248 -20.42 0.49 9.71
C HIS A 248 -19.52 0.85 8.53
N GLN A 249 -19.95 0.55 7.30
CA GLN A 249 -19.25 0.96 6.07
C GLN A 249 -20.03 2.14 5.46
N PRO A 250 -19.63 3.39 5.71
CA PRO A 250 -20.36 4.55 5.22
C PRO A 250 -20.02 4.86 3.75
N TYR A 251 -20.82 5.75 3.16
CA TYR A 251 -20.67 6.19 1.77
C TYR A 251 -20.08 7.61 1.70
N SER A 252 -18.80 7.69 1.35
CA SER A 252 -18.04 8.91 1.04
C SER A 252 -18.29 9.34 -0.41
N LEU A 253 -19.25 10.25 -0.63
CA LEU A 253 -19.71 10.65 -1.97
C LEU A 253 -18.60 11.06 -2.93
N PHE A 254 -17.61 11.82 -2.45
CA PHE A 254 -16.53 12.34 -3.28
C PHE A 254 -15.61 11.20 -3.73
N HIS A 255 -15.34 10.20 -2.87
CA HIS A 255 -14.57 9.02 -3.28
C HIS A 255 -15.41 8.08 -4.19
N MET A 256 -16.70 7.85 -3.90
CA MET A 256 -17.58 7.05 -4.77
C MET A 256 -17.64 7.58 -6.21
N LEU A 257 -17.70 8.91 -6.35
CA LEU A 257 -17.90 9.57 -7.64
C LEU A 257 -16.60 10.11 -8.24
N ASP A 258 -15.43 9.72 -7.73
CA ASP A 258 -14.10 10.14 -8.22
C ASP A 258 -13.99 11.68 -8.35
N ASN A 259 -14.41 12.37 -7.30
CA ASN A 259 -14.47 13.82 -7.18
C ASN A 259 -15.26 14.53 -8.31
N ASP A 260 -16.21 13.84 -8.96
CA ASP A 260 -17.06 14.41 -10.02
C ASP A 260 -17.77 15.69 -9.54
N PRO A 261 -17.79 16.79 -10.32
CA PRO A 261 -18.49 18.03 -9.96
C PRO A 261 -19.96 17.85 -9.54
N PHE A 262 -20.64 16.80 -10.00
CA PHE A 262 -22.00 16.48 -9.57
C PHE A 262 -22.10 15.90 -8.14
N ALA A 263 -21.02 15.38 -7.54
CA ALA A 263 -21.03 14.75 -6.21
C ALA A 263 -21.60 15.68 -5.13
N SER A 264 -21.21 16.97 -5.18
CA SER A 264 -21.72 18.04 -4.32
C SER A 264 -23.26 18.15 -4.28
N GLN A 265 -23.95 17.74 -5.34
CA GLN A 265 -25.41 17.87 -5.49
C GLN A 265 -26.17 16.69 -4.83
N PHE A 266 -25.46 15.60 -4.54
CA PHE A 266 -26.00 14.41 -3.88
C PHE A 266 -25.77 14.41 -2.35
N VAL A 267 -24.96 15.33 -1.82
CA VAL A 267 -24.69 15.47 -0.38
C VAL A 267 -25.98 15.71 0.41
N GLY A 268 -26.21 14.92 1.46
CA GLY A 268 -27.47 14.89 2.22
C GLY A 268 -28.63 14.20 1.50
N GLY A 269 -28.34 13.43 0.44
CA GLY A 269 -29.29 12.64 -0.35
C GLY A 269 -29.53 11.23 0.18
N THR A 270 -29.92 10.33 -0.72
CA THR A 270 -30.20 8.92 -0.42
C THR A 270 -29.49 8.02 -1.42
N ILE A 271 -28.85 6.97 -0.94
CA ILE A 271 -28.28 5.89 -1.74
C ILE A 271 -28.99 4.57 -1.42
N CYS A 272 -29.24 3.77 -2.46
CA CYS A 272 -29.73 2.40 -2.36
C CYS A 272 -28.77 1.48 -3.12
N GLN A 273 -28.10 0.56 -2.41
CA GLN A 273 -27.23 -0.46 -3.01
C GLN A 273 -27.93 -1.82 -3.06
N ALA A 274 -27.75 -2.54 -4.17
CA ALA A 274 -28.24 -3.90 -4.36
C ALA A 274 -27.22 -4.74 -5.14
N TYR A 275 -27.08 -6.01 -4.77
CA TYR A 275 -26.15 -6.94 -5.40
C TYR A 275 -26.87 -7.91 -6.34
N LEU A 276 -26.17 -8.35 -7.39
CA LEU A 276 -26.60 -9.39 -8.32
C LEU A 276 -25.87 -10.67 -7.94
N SER A 277 -26.51 -11.84 -7.90
CA SER A 277 -25.88 -13.16 -7.75
C SER A 277 -25.37 -13.69 -9.10
N ALA A 278 -24.42 -14.63 -9.13
CA ALA A 278 -23.79 -15.14 -10.36
C ALA A 278 -24.78 -15.72 -11.39
N LEU A 279 -25.94 -16.15 -10.92
CA LEU A 279 -27.01 -16.75 -11.70
C LEU A 279 -28.05 -15.72 -12.19
N ASP A 280 -28.00 -14.49 -11.69
CA ASP A 280 -28.93 -13.41 -12.06
C ASP A 280 -28.66 -12.92 -13.50
N TYR A 281 -29.54 -12.05 -13.98
CA TYR A 281 -29.40 -11.34 -15.23
C TYR A 281 -28.52 -10.09 -15.07
N HIS A 282 -27.38 -10.06 -15.78
CA HIS A 282 -26.28 -9.10 -15.57
C HIS A 282 -26.33 -7.83 -16.45
N ARG A 283 -27.44 -7.57 -17.14
CA ARG A 283 -27.66 -6.32 -17.88
C ARG A 283 -28.48 -5.35 -17.03
N TRP A 284 -28.14 -4.07 -17.09
CA TRP A 284 -28.77 -3.01 -16.30
C TRP A 284 -29.74 -2.20 -17.15
N HIS A 285 -30.85 -1.80 -16.57
CA HIS A 285 -31.93 -1.07 -17.24
C HIS A 285 -32.26 0.24 -16.52
N SER A 286 -32.77 1.21 -17.27
CA SER A 286 -33.04 2.55 -16.76
C SER A 286 -34.18 2.53 -15.75
N PRO A 287 -33.95 2.91 -14.48
CA PRO A 287 -34.97 2.88 -13.43
C PRO A 287 -36.03 3.99 -13.58
N VAL A 288 -35.78 4.97 -14.46
CA VAL A 288 -36.64 6.12 -14.76
C VAL A 288 -36.62 6.45 -16.27
N SER A 289 -37.61 7.18 -16.75
CA SER A 289 -37.53 7.88 -18.05
C SER A 289 -36.72 9.17 -17.89
N GLY A 290 -35.86 9.50 -18.86
CA GLY A 290 -35.01 10.69 -18.76
C GLY A 290 -33.98 10.85 -19.87
N THR A 291 -32.98 11.70 -19.59
CA THR A 291 -31.89 12.04 -20.52
C THR A 291 -30.55 11.73 -19.86
N ILE A 292 -29.67 11.00 -20.55
CA ILE A 292 -28.30 10.73 -20.07
C ILE A 292 -27.49 12.03 -20.13
N VAL A 293 -27.00 12.51 -18.98
CA VAL A 293 -26.25 13.77 -18.85
C VAL A 293 -24.75 13.56 -18.98
N LYS A 294 -24.24 12.47 -18.39
CA LYS A 294 -22.83 12.09 -18.37
C LYS A 294 -22.73 10.59 -18.12
N THR A 295 -21.77 9.95 -18.78
CA THR A 295 -21.30 8.59 -18.45
C THR A 295 -19.80 8.64 -18.16
N VAL A 296 -19.33 7.81 -17.23
CA VAL A 296 -17.90 7.68 -16.86
C VAL A 296 -17.63 6.22 -16.53
N LEU A 297 -16.48 5.69 -16.94
CA LEU A 297 -15.94 4.45 -16.40
C LEU A 297 -14.69 4.81 -15.59
N ILE A 298 -14.70 4.50 -14.29
CA ILE A 298 -13.61 4.77 -13.37
C ILE A 298 -12.87 3.45 -13.12
N PRO A 299 -11.58 3.34 -13.47
CA PRO A 299 -10.76 2.18 -13.10
C PRO A 299 -10.52 2.17 -11.59
N GLY A 300 -10.44 0.98 -11.01
CA GLY A 300 -10.18 0.79 -9.58
C GLY A 300 -9.82 -0.65 -9.26
N ALA A 301 -9.91 -1.01 -7.98
CA ALA A 301 -9.66 -2.35 -7.50
C ALA A 301 -10.55 -3.40 -8.19
N TYR A 302 -9.99 -4.59 -8.44
CA TYR A 302 -10.74 -5.79 -8.80
C TYR A 302 -11.00 -6.63 -7.53
N TYR A 303 -9.90 -6.93 -6.83
CA TYR A 303 -9.89 -7.53 -5.50
C TYR A 303 -9.63 -6.44 -4.48
N THR A 304 -10.45 -6.33 -3.46
CA THR A 304 -10.18 -5.57 -2.22
C THR A 304 -11.33 -5.81 -1.27
N GLU A 305 -11.07 -5.88 0.03
CA GLU A 305 -12.11 -5.97 1.06
C GLU A 305 -12.00 -4.81 2.07
N SER A 306 -13.02 -4.69 2.91
CA SER A 306 -13.02 -3.71 4.00
C SER A 306 -11.97 -4.10 5.05
N PRO A 307 -11.14 -3.18 5.56
CA PRO A 307 -10.18 -3.46 6.64
C PRO A 307 -10.84 -4.03 7.91
N ALA A 308 -12.11 -3.71 8.16
CA ALA A 308 -12.91 -4.29 9.25
C ALA A 308 -13.24 -5.79 9.08
N MET A 309 -12.96 -6.38 7.92
CA MET A 309 -13.29 -7.75 7.54
C MET A 309 -12.07 -8.69 7.47
N GLY A 310 -10.90 -8.30 7.97
CA GLY A 310 -9.72 -9.18 8.02
C GLY A 310 -9.74 -10.21 9.16
N PHE A 311 -8.63 -10.97 9.30
CA PHE A 311 -8.47 -11.97 10.37
C PHE A 311 -8.63 -11.38 11.78
N PRO A 312 -9.29 -12.09 12.72
CA PRO A 312 -9.80 -13.47 12.64
C PRO A 312 -11.23 -13.60 12.10
N ARG A 313 -11.79 -12.56 11.46
CA ARG A 313 -13.16 -12.53 10.92
C ARG A 313 -13.16 -12.15 9.42
N PRO A 314 -12.49 -12.96 8.55
CA PRO A 314 -12.42 -12.75 7.10
C PRO A 314 -13.80 -12.52 6.47
N ASP A 315 -13.89 -11.72 5.40
CA ASP A 315 -15.11 -11.64 4.58
C ASP A 315 -15.43 -13.05 4.06
N PRO A 316 -16.58 -13.66 4.42
CA PRO A 316 -16.79 -15.09 4.23
C PRO A 316 -16.70 -15.54 2.78
N VAL A 317 -16.95 -14.64 1.82
CA VAL A 317 -16.83 -14.92 0.38
C VAL A 317 -16.11 -13.77 -0.35
N ALA A 318 -15.18 -13.09 0.34
CA ALA A 318 -14.26 -12.16 -0.27
C ALA A 318 -14.93 -11.06 -1.12
N GLN A 319 -15.76 -10.23 -0.46
CA GLN A 319 -16.35 -8.92 -0.84
C GLN A 319 -17.85 -8.78 -0.51
N CYS A 320 -18.53 -9.86 -0.11
CA CYS A 320 -19.97 -9.82 0.20
C CYS A 320 -20.30 -9.03 1.48
N SER A 321 -19.38 -8.99 2.45
CA SER A 321 -19.52 -8.13 3.64
C SER A 321 -18.92 -6.74 3.42
N SER A 322 -18.18 -6.52 2.33
CA SER A 322 -17.41 -5.30 2.02
C SER A 322 -18.09 -4.38 0.99
N GLN A 323 -19.39 -4.54 0.75
CA GLN A 323 -20.14 -3.86 -0.31
C GLN A 323 -20.13 -2.31 -0.22
N GLY A 324 -20.17 -1.77 0.99
CA GLY A 324 -20.08 -0.33 1.24
C GLY A 324 -18.65 0.20 1.13
N PHE A 325 -17.64 -0.66 1.23
CA PHE A 325 -16.25 -0.30 0.99
C PHE A 325 -15.93 -0.27 -0.51
N ILE A 326 -16.21 -1.37 -1.23
CA ILE A 326 -15.85 -1.53 -2.66
C ILE A 326 -16.52 -0.48 -3.59
N THR A 327 -17.63 0.12 -3.17
CA THR A 327 -18.30 1.22 -3.88
C THR A 327 -17.43 2.47 -4.07
N HIS A 328 -16.33 2.61 -3.32
CA HIS A 328 -15.38 3.71 -3.40
C HIS A 328 -14.10 3.32 -4.15
N THR A 329 -13.69 2.06 -4.02
CA THR A 329 -12.35 1.59 -4.41
C THR A 329 -12.35 0.78 -5.69
N ALA A 330 -13.44 0.06 -6.02
CA ALA A 330 -13.49 -0.84 -7.16
C ALA A 330 -13.70 -0.12 -8.51
N THR A 331 -13.41 -0.84 -9.60
CA THR A 331 -13.75 -0.40 -10.97
C THR A 331 -15.27 -0.22 -11.09
N ARG A 332 -15.73 0.95 -11.54
CA ARG A 332 -17.15 1.35 -11.47
C ARG A 332 -17.59 2.27 -12.61
N GLY A 333 -18.81 2.07 -13.10
CA GLY A 333 -19.45 2.89 -14.12
C GLY A 333 -20.45 3.89 -13.53
N LEU A 334 -20.33 5.17 -13.86
CA LEU A 334 -21.29 6.22 -13.48
C LEU A 334 -22.20 6.56 -14.66
N ILE A 335 -23.51 6.58 -14.45
CA ILE A 335 -24.52 6.98 -15.44
C ILE A 335 -25.44 8.02 -14.80
N PHE A 336 -25.22 9.30 -15.10
CA PHE A 336 -26.03 10.40 -14.61
C PHE A 336 -27.26 10.60 -15.51
N ILE A 337 -28.45 10.47 -14.93
CA ILE A 337 -29.73 10.54 -15.65
C ILE A 337 -30.52 11.75 -15.12
N GLN A 338 -30.80 12.72 -15.98
CA GLN A 338 -31.79 13.76 -15.69
C GLN A 338 -33.17 13.17 -15.97
N SER A 339 -33.89 12.79 -14.92
CA SER A 339 -35.23 12.25 -15.01
C SER A 339 -36.19 13.28 -15.63
N ASP A 340 -37.14 12.77 -16.41
CA ASP A 340 -38.26 13.56 -16.95
C ASP A 340 -39.28 13.93 -15.85
N ASN A 341 -39.25 13.26 -14.69
CA ASN A 341 -39.95 13.70 -13.49
C ASN A 341 -39.09 14.70 -12.68
N PRO A 342 -39.50 15.98 -12.57
CA PRO A 342 -38.74 17.00 -11.86
C PRO A 342 -38.62 16.76 -10.34
N MET A 343 -39.47 15.92 -9.74
CA MET A 343 -39.34 15.54 -8.32
C MET A 343 -38.17 14.59 -8.06
N ILE A 344 -37.72 13.84 -9.08
CA ILE A 344 -36.53 12.99 -9.00
C ILE A 344 -35.30 13.81 -9.41
N GLY A 345 -35.44 14.62 -10.46
CA GLY A 345 -34.35 15.47 -10.94
C GLY A 345 -33.19 14.66 -11.52
N LEU A 346 -31.95 15.05 -11.21
CA LEU A 346 -30.78 14.25 -11.55
C LEU A 346 -30.62 13.11 -10.55
N MET A 347 -30.49 11.89 -11.06
CA MET A 347 -30.03 10.73 -10.31
C MET A 347 -28.74 10.17 -10.92
N CYS A 348 -28.01 9.36 -10.17
CA CYS A 348 -26.92 8.55 -10.72
C CYS A 348 -27.22 7.06 -10.53
N PHE A 349 -27.06 6.29 -11.60
CA PHE A 349 -26.88 4.84 -11.52
C PHE A 349 -25.38 4.56 -11.49
N ILE A 350 -24.94 3.73 -10.55
CA ILE A 350 -23.54 3.34 -10.37
C ILE A 350 -23.45 1.82 -10.51
N SER A 351 -22.78 1.31 -11.53
CA SER A 351 -22.39 -0.10 -11.62
C SER A 351 -21.03 -0.28 -10.95
N VAL A 352 -20.86 -1.33 -10.13
CA VAL A 352 -19.63 -1.55 -9.35
C VAL A 352 -19.17 -2.99 -9.57
N GLY A 353 -17.94 -3.12 -10.05
CA GLY A 353 -17.26 -4.40 -10.22
C GLY A 353 -16.87 -5.03 -8.89
N MET A 354 -16.76 -6.36 -8.88
CA MET A 354 -16.38 -7.14 -7.71
C MET A 354 -15.62 -8.39 -8.19
N ALA A 355 -14.44 -8.68 -7.64
CA ALA A 355 -13.58 -9.77 -8.06
C ALA A 355 -13.37 -9.84 -9.60
N GLU A 356 -13.68 -10.99 -10.21
CA GLU A 356 -13.48 -11.36 -11.63
C GLU A 356 -14.34 -10.56 -12.63
N VAL A 357 -15.10 -9.59 -12.13
CA VAL A 357 -16.41 -9.16 -12.66
C VAL A 357 -16.47 -7.64 -12.71
N SER A 358 -15.39 -7.10 -13.22
CA SER A 358 -15.15 -5.66 -13.16
C SER A 358 -15.26 -5.02 -14.54
N THR A 359 -15.55 -5.82 -15.57
CA THR A 359 -15.90 -5.37 -16.91
C THR A 359 -17.30 -4.75 -16.91
N ASN A 360 -17.33 -3.42 -16.81
CA ASN A 360 -18.53 -2.61 -16.88
C ASN A 360 -18.70 -2.07 -18.31
N GLU A 361 -19.59 -2.64 -19.13
CA GLU A 361 -19.90 -2.11 -20.46
C GLU A 361 -21.07 -1.11 -20.38
N ILE A 362 -20.81 0.18 -20.62
CA ILE A 362 -21.86 1.21 -20.70
C ILE A 362 -22.28 1.38 -22.17
N THR A 363 -23.51 1.00 -22.51
CA THR A 363 -24.03 1.05 -23.91
C THR A 363 -24.74 2.36 -24.25
N VAL A 364 -25.11 3.17 -23.24
CA VAL A 364 -25.75 4.49 -23.43
C VAL A 364 -24.75 5.64 -23.51
N ARG A 365 -25.14 6.71 -24.20
CA ARG A 365 -24.29 7.91 -24.43
C ARG A 365 -24.95 9.21 -23.97
N LYS A 366 -24.13 10.21 -23.63
CA LYS A 366 -24.58 11.57 -23.31
C LYS A 366 -25.54 12.12 -24.38
N GLY A 367 -26.64 12.72 -23.93
CA GLY A 367 -27.72 13.26 -24.77
C GLY A 367 -28.76 12.22 -25.22
N GLN A 368 -28.52 10.92 -25.01
CA GLN A 368 -29.52 9.89 -25.30
C GLN A 368 -30.74 10.05 -24.39
N LYS A 369 -31.94 10.00 -24.98
CA LYS A 369 -33.19 9.78 -24.26
C LYS A 369 -33.34 8.29 -23.99
N VAL A 370 -33.70 7.94 -22.76
CA VAL A 370 -34.03 6.59 -22.31
C VAL A 370 -35.41 6.60 -21.67
N LYS A 371 -36.18 5.55 -21.92
CA LYS A 371 -37.42 5.25 -21.20
C LYS A 371 -37.11 4.36 -20.01
N LYS A 372 -38.02 4.35 -19.04
CA LYS A 372 -38.01 3.37 -17.95
C LYS A 372 -37.99 1.94 -18.52
N GLY A 373 -36.96 1.16 -18.18
CA GLY A 373 -36.72 -0.19 -18.67
C GLY A 373 -35.84 -0.32 -19.93
N ASP A 374 -35.40 0.78 -20.56
CA ASP A 374 -34.40 0.69 -21.63
C ASP A 374 -33.03 0.25 -21.07
N GLU A 375 -32.25 -0.54 -21.81
CA GLU A 375 -30.93 -1.00 -21.37
C GLU A 375 -29.93 0.18 -21.22
N LEU A 376 -29.13 0.16 -20.15
CA LEU A 376 -28.05 1.10 -19.86
C LEU A 376 -26.65 0.55 -20.16
N GLY A 377 -26.48 -0.78 -20.05
CA GLY A 377 -25.21 -1.47 -20.13
C GLY A 377 -25.26 -2.85 -19.47
N MET A 378 -24.11 -3.50 -19.29
CA MET A 378 -24.02 -4.83 -18.67
C MET A 378 -22.67 -5.14 -18.02
N PHE A 379 -22.66 -6.11 -17.11
CA PHE A 379 -21.44 -6.80 -16.69
C PHE A 379 -21.17 -7.99 -17.60
N HIS A 380 -19.90 -8.18 -17.96
CA HIS A 380 -19.40 -9.49 -18.40
C HIS A 380 -19.04 -10.33 -17.17
N PHE A 381 -18.57 -11.57 -17.40
CA PHE A 381 -18.58 -12.67 -16.42
C PHE A 381 -18.46 -12.30 -14.91
N GLY A 382 -19.55 -12.58 -14.19
CA GLY A 382 -19.60 -12.97 -12.78
C GLY A 382 -20.41 -12.04 -11.85
N GLY A 383 -20.11 -12.03 -10.55
CA GLY A 383 -20.78 -11.23 -9.52
C GLY A 383 -20.50 -9.75 -9.34
N SER A 384 -21.53 -8.97 -9.05
CA SER A 384 -21.47 -7.50 -9.11
C SER A 384 -22.48 -6.81 -8.20
N THR A 385 -22.36 -5.49 -8.05
CA THR A 385 -23.28 -4.67 -7.24
C THR A 385 -23.57 -3.34 -7.92
N TYR A 386 -24.68 -2.70 -7.59
CA TYR A 386 -25.03 -1.38 -8.14
C TYR A 386 -25.67 -0.48 -7.10
N CYS A 387 -25.60 0.83 -7.34
CA CYS A 387 -26.25 1.84 -6.53
C CYS A 387 -27.19 2.72 -7.34
N LEU A 388 -28.32 3.11 -6.73
CA LEU A 388 -29.15 4.22 -7.16
C LEU A 388 -28.94 5.39 -6.19
N LEU A 389 -28.54 6.54 -6.73
CA LEU A 389 -28.18 7.72 -5.96
C LEU A 389 -29.11 8.90 -6.27
N PHE A 390 -29.72 9.46 -5.24
CA PHE A 390 -30.73 10.52 -5.32
C PHE A 390 -30.30 11.77 -4.54
N ARG A 391 -30.62 12.95 -5.06
CA ARG A 391 -30.27 14.23 -4.43
C ARG A 391 -31.01 14.46 -3.11
N ARG A 392 -30.46 15.33 -2.27
CA ARG A 392 -31.13 15.85 -1.06
C ARG A 392 -32.51 16.41 -1.40
N GLY A 393 -33.52 16.02 -0.62
CA GLY A 393 -34.91 16.43 -0.78
C GLY A 393 -35.75 15.54 -1.72
N VAL A 394 -35.14 14.60 -2.45
CA VAL A 394 -35.88 13.56 -3.17
C VAL A 394 -36.37 12.52 -2.17
N LYS A 395 -37.66 12.54 -1.82
CA LYS A 395 -38.23 11.56 -0.89
C LYS A 395 -38.58 10.27 -1.61
N VAL A 396 -37.63 9.32 -1.62
CA VAL A 396 -37.88 7.95 -2.09
C VAL A 396 -38.66 7.17 -1.03
N ILE A 397 -39.74 6.50 -1.43
CA ILE A 397 -40.49 5.59 -0.56
C ILE A 397 -40.28 4.19 -1.11
N PHE A 398 -39.55 3.38 -0.36
CA PHE A 398 -39.33 1.97 -0.69
C PHE A 398 -40.57 1.14 -0.29
N ASP A 399 -40.96 0.19 -1.13
CA ASP A 399 -42.02 -0.77 -0.82
C ASP A 399 -41.57 -1.61 0.40
N SER A 400 -42.51 -2.01 1.27
CA SER A 400 -42.20 -2.90 2.41
C SER A 400 -41.62 -4.26 1.98
N ASN A 401 -41.88 -4.71 0.76
CA ASN A 401 -41.29 -5.90 0.17
C ASN A 401 -39.84 -5.68 -0.34
N PHE A 402 -39.35 -4.45 -0.38
CA PHE A 402 -38.01 -4.09 -0.87
C PHE A 402 -36.90 -4.24 0.19
N GLN A 403 -37.26 -4.31 1.48
CA GLN A 403 -36.31 -4.43 2.60
C GLN A 403 -36.25 -5.85 3.21
N GLY A 404 -36.96 -6.82 2.63
CA GLY A 404 -36.93 -8.22 3.08
C GLY A 404 -35.91 -9.04 2.29
N ALA A 405 -35.02 -9.76 2.97
CA ALA A 405 -33.92 -10.53 2.37
C ALA A 405 -34.38 -11.85 1.71
N HIS A 406 -35.21 -11.77 0.67
CA HIS A 406 -35.44 -12.82 -0.31
C HIS A 406 -35.58 -12.19 -1.70
N THR A 407 -35.08 -12.86 -2.73
CA THR A 407 -35.04 -12.42 -4.14
C THR A 407 -36.32 -11.70 -4.56
N ILE A 408 -36.20 -10.48 -5.08
CA ILE A 408 -37.36 -9.68 -5.55
C ILE A 408 -37.87 -10.24 -6.88
N VAL A 409 -38.57 -11.38 -6.81
CA VAL A 409 -39.52 -11.82 -7.83
C VAL A 409 -40.84 -11.09 -7.58
N THR A 410 -41.46 -10.58 -8.64
CA THR A 410 -42.70 -9.79 -8.54
C THR A 410 -43.90 -10.61 -8.02
N GLY A 411 -44.08 -10.71 -6.69
CA GLY A 411 -45.34 -11.19 -6.09
C GLY A 411 -45.34 -11.71 -4.63
N ARG A 412 -45.92 -10.90 -3.72
CA ARG A 412 -46.65 -11.26 -2.46
C ARG A 412 -45.94 -11.82 -1.19
N HIS A 413 -46.02 -11.01 -0.12
CA HIS A 413 -46.42 -11.31 1.30
C HIS A 413 -45.41 -11.87 2.35
N GLY A 414 -45.04 -11.04 3.36
CA GLY A 414 -45.28 -11.33 4.81
C GLY A 414 -44.13 -11.49 5.85
N LEU A 415 -43.91 -10.47 6.73
CA LEU A 415 -43.47 -10.52 8.16
C LEU A 415 -42.07 -11.13 8.56
N CYS A 416 -41.40 -10.85 9.72
CA CYS A 416 -41.49 -9.80 10.77
C CYS A 416 -40.19 -9.66 11.65
N LEU A 417 -40.01 -8.50 12.28
CA LEU A 417 -39.18 -8.05 13.46
C LEU A 417 -38.02 -8.88 14.09
N ALA A 418 -36.96 -8.16 14.53
CA ALA A 418 -35.94 -8.54 15.52
C ALA A 418 -35.47 -7.35 16.40
N THR A 419 -34.78 -7.60 17.53
CA THR A 419 -34.41 -6.61 18.58
C THR A 419 -32.90 -6.54 18.91
N ASN A 420 -32.46 -5.42 19.49
CA ASN A 420 -31.04 -5.08 19.78
C ASN A 420 -30.58 -5.41 21.22
N VAL A 421 -29.26 -5.63 21.41
CA VAL A 421 -28.53 -5.54 22.70
C VAL A 421 -27.13 -4.96 22.48
N SER A 422 -26.63 -4.14 23.41
CA SER A 422 -25.32 -3.48 23.40
C SER A 422 -24.27 -4.15 24.32
N LEU A 423 -22.99 -3.80 24.17
CA LEU A 423 -21.89 -4.21 25.06
C LEU A 423 -21.12 -2.99 25.58
N ALA A 424 -20.57 -3.12 26.81
CA ALA A 424 -19.85 -2.07 27.53
C ALA A 424 -18.39 -2.45 27.82
N GLU A 425 -17.59 -1.46 28.24
CA GLU A 425 -16.13 -1.47 28.33
C GLU A 425 -15.57 -2.00 29.67
N LEU A 426 -14.27 -2.30 29.69
CA LEU A 426 -13.45 -2.44 30.90
C LEU A 426 -12.04 -1.91 30.65
N SER A 427 -11.47 -1.23 31.65
CA SER A 427 -10.14 -0.62 31.62
C SER A 427 -9.32 -0.97 32.87
N THR A 428 -8.01 -1.17 32.74
CA THR A 428 -7.08 -1.23 33.88
C THR A 428 -5.73 -0.59 33.57
N VAL A 429 -5.12 -0.02 34.61
CA VAL A 429 -3.92 0.83 34.58
C VAL A 429 -2.63 -0.02 34.50
N CYS A 430 -1.56 0.54 33.91
CA CYS A 430 -0.23 -0.08 33.89
C CYS A 430 0.88 0.87 34.38
N ASP A 431 2.00 0.29 34.77
CA ASP A 431 3.09 0.88 35.56
C ASP A 431 4.12 1.67 34.70
N MET A 432 4.80 2.67 35.29
CA MET A 432 5.72 3.59 34.58
C MET A 432 7.20 3.34 34.92
N SER A 433 7.91 2.51 34.15
CA SER A 433 9.36 2.34 34.33
C SER A 433 10.19 1.97 33.09
N SER A 434 9.64 2.03 31.87
CA SER A 434 10.37 1.69 30.64
C SER A 434 11.25 2.84 30.13
N ILE A 435 12.47 2.96 30.66
CA ILE A 435 13.56 3.66 29.97
C ILE A 435 13.93 2.86 28.72
N VAL A 436 13.90 3.48 27.53
CA VAL A 436 14.40 2.87 26.29
C VAL A 436 15.91 2.72 26.42
N ARG A 437 16.37 1.47 26.61
CA ARG A 437 17.78 1.21 26.98
C ARG A 437 18.78 1.38 25.85
N HIS A 438 18.33 1.45 24.59
CA HIS A 438 19.20 1.63 23.44
C HIS A 438 18.46 2.33 22.28
N ARG A 439 19.05 3.43 21.77
CA ARG A 439 18.72 4.07 20.50
C ARG A 439 20.05 4.23 19.76
N VAL A 440 20.35 3.39 18.77
CA VAL A 440 21.54 3.54 17.92
C VAL A 440 21.40 4.89 17.20
N GLY A 441 22.42 5.75 17.32
CA GLY A 441 22.45 7.04 16.66
C GLY A 441 22.11 8.28 17.47
N GLY A 442 21.37 8.16 18.58
CA GLY A 442 21.05 9.30 19.45
C GLY A 442 20.17 10.38 18.81
N TRP A 443 19.32 10.00 17.85
CA TRP A 443 18.49 10.90 17.03
C TRP A 443 17.37 11.63 17.78
N LEU A 444 16.83 10.93 18.75
CA LEU A 444 15.75 11.36 19.62
C LEU A 444 16.21 11.14 21.06
N PRO A 445 15.80 12.00 22.00
CA PRO A 445 16.26 11.95 23.38
C PRO A 445 16.19 10.56 24.02
N LYS A 446 17.22 10.19 24.78
CA LYS A 446 17.26 8.90 25.51
C LYS A 446 16.19 8.83 26.58
N ASP A 447 15.83 9.97 27.15
CA ASP A 447 14.69 10.13 28.05
C ASP A 447 13.42 10.50 27.25
N PRO A 448 12.39 9.64 27.19
CA PRO A 448 11.16 9.94 26.46
C PRO A 448 10.41 11.17 27.01
N ARG A 449 10.68 11.59 28.26
CA ARG A 449 10.10 12.81 28.86
C ARG A 449 10.63 14.10 28.21
N VAL A 450 11.88 14.09 27.71
CA VAL A 450 12.49 15.22 27.01
C VAL A 450 11.85 15.37 25.63
N LEU A 451 11.77 14.27 24.86
CA LEU A 451 11.07 14.22 23.58
C LEU A 451 9.62 14.68 23.71
N GLN A 452 8.95 14.28 24.79
CA GLN A 452 7.62 14.78 25.06
C GLN A 452 7.59 16.28 25.29
N SER A 453 8.44 16.81 26.18
CA SER A 453 8.39 18.22 26.55
C SER A 453 8.67 19.12 25.34
N TRP A 454 9.49 18.65 24.40
CA TRP A 454 9.64 19.23 23.08
C TRP A 454 8.32 19.24 22.31
N LEU A 455 7.67 18.08 22.14
CA LEU A 455 6.43 17.93 21.36
C LEU A 455 5.29 18.80 21.92
N ASP A 456 5.13 18.84 23.24
CA ASP A 456 4.19 19.71 23.96
C ASP A 456 4.33 21.20 23.57
N LYS A 457 5.57 21.69 23.53
CA LYS A 457 5.87 23.08 23.15
C LYS A 457 5.52 23.33 21.68
N LYS A 458 5.84 22.39 20.77
CA LYS A 458 5.52 22.51 19.34
C LYS A 458 3.99 22.47 19.11
N LEU A 459 3.26 21.58 19.78
CA LEU A 459 1.79 21.51 19.74
C LEU A 459 1.15 22.83 20.19
N ALA A 460 1.59 23.39 21.32
CA ALA A 460 1.10 24.67 21.82
C ALA A 460 1.45 25.83 20.87
N LYS A 461 2.65 25.86 20.28
CA LYS A 461 3.07 26.87 19.31
C LYS A 461 2.26 26.80 18.01
N ALA A 462 1.96 25.60 17.51
CA ALA A 462 1.09 25.39 16.36
C ALA A 462 -0.33 25.94 16.62
N GLU A 463 -0.93 25.65 17.77
CA GLU A 463 -2.27 26.16 18.12
C GLU A 463 -2.34 27.68 18.28
N LEU A 464 -1.27 28.29 18.80
CA LEU A 464 -1.16 29.75 18.88
C LEU A 464 -1.03 30.39 17.48
N ARG A 465 -0.35 29.72 16.54
CA ARG A 465 -0.24 30.14 15.14
C ARG A 465 -1.58 29.99 14.41
N GLU A 466 -2.28 28.88 14.60
CA GLU A 466 -3.61 28.59 14.03
C GLU A 466 -4.69 29.59 14.45
N LYS A 467 -4.61 30.14 15.67
CA LYS A 467 -5.54 31.16 16.20
C LYS A 467 -5.33 32.56 15.59
N GLN A 468 -4.31 32.77 14.76
CA GLN A 468 -4.05 34.05 14.11
C GLN A 468 -5.02 34.28 12.93
N ARG A 469 -5.57 35.50 12.83
CA ARG A 469 -6.64 35.84 11.88
C ARG A 469 -6.29 35.60 10.40
N GLU A 470 -5.02 35.65 10.06
CA GLU A 470 -4.49 35.52 8.69
C GLU A 470 -3.79 34.17 8.46
N PHE A 471 -3.91 33.21 9.39
CA PHE A 471 -3.21 31.94 9.31
C PHE A 471 -3.56 31.13 8.05
N ARG A 472 -2.50 30.67 7.39
CA ARG A 472 -2.50 29.68 6.32
C ARG A 472 -1.27 28.80 6.51
N TRP A 473 -1.44 27.49 6.35
CA TRP A 473 -0.32 26.58 6.15
C TRP A 473 0.46 26.95 4.88
N HIS A 474 1.75 26.62 4.84
CA HIS A 474 2.60 26.75 3.66
C HIS A 474 1.94 26.03 2.45
N PRO A 475 2.06 26.56 1.21
CA PRO A 475 1.42 25.94 0.03
C PRO A 475 1.71 24.44 -0.13
N VAL A 476 2.91 23.97 0.23
CA VAL A 476 3.28 22.54 0.17
C VAL A 476 2.46 21.67 1.13
N ILE A 477 2.11 22.19 2.31
CA ILE A 477 1.30 21.50 3.32
C ILE A 477 -0.17 21.48 2.88
N GLN A 478 -0.67 22.56 2.27
CA GLN A 478 -2.00 22.58 1.65
C GLN A 478 -2.10 21.63 0.43
N GLU A 479 -1.01 21.47 -0.33
CA GLU A 479 -0.92 20.49 -1.42
C GLU A 479 -0.94 19.07 -0.87
N PHE A 480 -0.19 18.80 0.20
CA PHE A 480 -0.16 17.47 0.84
C PHE A 480 -1.52 17.10 1.46
N GLN A 481 -2.18 18.05 2.15
CA GLN A 481 -3.55 17.88 2.63
C GLN A 481 -4.49 17.46 1.48
N LYS A 482 -4.49 18.20 0.37
CA LYS A 482 -5.34 17.90 -0.79
C LYS A 482 -5.02 16.55 -1.42
N LEU A 483 -3.75 16.14 -1.45
CA LEU A 483 -3.37 14.81 -1.92
C LEU A 483 -3.99 13.73 -1.03
N ILE A 484 -3.92 13.88 0.30
CA ILE A 484 -4.51 12.95 1.26
C ILE A 484 -6.05 12.93 1.16
N GLU A 485 -6.70 14.09 1.04
CA GLU A 485 -8.18 14.19 1.06
C GLU A 485 -8.86 13.71 -0.23
N ASN A 486 -8.25 13.94 -1.40
CA ASN A 486 -8.84 13.58 -2.70
C ASN A 486 -8.60 12.12 -3.11
N ASP A 487 -7.63 11.44 -2.51
CA ASP A 487 -7.22 10.07 -2.82
C ASP A 487 -7.71 9.13 -1.71
N ALA A 488 -8.65 8.23 -2.02
CA ALA A 488 -9.31 7.42 -1.00
C ALA A 488 -8.35 6.49 -0.24
N ASP A 489 -7.35 5.95 -0.92
CA ASP A 489 -6.31 5.05 -0.41
C ASP A 489 -5.39 5.79 0.59
N LEU A 490 -4.92 7.00 0.23
CA LEU A 490 -4.19 7.85 1.19
C LEU A 490 -5.07 8.34 2.35
N TYR A 491 -6.30 8.77 2.08
CA TYR A 491 -7.22 9.21 3.13
C TYR A 491 -7.41 8.11 4.17
N MET A 492 -7.50 6.86 3.71
CA MET A 492 -7.58 5.68 4.57
C MET A 492 -6.31 5.50 5.41
N ASP A 493 -5.14 5.38 4.79
CA ASP A 493 -3.88 5.17 5.54
C ASP A 493 -3.62 6.28 6.58
N PHE A 494 -3.80 7.55 6.21
CA PHE A 494 -3.51 8.69 7.08
C PHE A 494 -4.48 8.86 8.25
N HIS A 495 -5.61 8.14 8.28
CA HIS A 495 -6.40 7.95 9.50
C HIS A 495 -5.92 6.71 10.26
N ALA A 496 -5.87 5.56 9.57
CA ALA A 496 -5.55 4.28 10.18
C ALA A 496 -4.18 4.27 10.88
N MET A 497 -3.16 4.99 10.36
CA MET A 497 -1.83 5.02 10.96
C MET A 497 -1.79 5.62 12.37
N PHE A 498 -2.75 6.49 12.73
CA PHE A 498 -2.85 7.07 14.07
C PHE A 498 -3.80 6.29 14.99
N GLU A 499 -4.80 5.61 14.40
CA GLU A 499 -5.72 4.71 15.10
C GLU A 499 -5.03 3.40 15.51
N GLN A 500 -4.11 2.89 14.68
CA GLN A 500 -3.34 1.67 14.93
C GLN A 500 -2.30 1.82 16.05
N VAL A 501 -1.85 3.04 16.38
CA VAL A 501 -0.93 3.27 17.51
C VAL A 501 -1.65 2.92 18.83
N PRO A 502 -1.11 2.05 19.70
CA PRO A 502 -1.83 1.56 20.87
C PRO A 502 -2.32 2.63 21.84
N LEU A 503 -3.45 2.36 22.51
CA LEU A 503 -4.03 3.19 23.59
C LEU A 503 -3.62 2.70 25.00
N LYS A 504 -2.45 2.06 25.13
CA LYS A 504 -1.78 1.73 26.41
C LYS A 504 -0.42 2.45 26.56
N PRO A 505 0.15 2.62 27.77
CA PRO A 505 1.47 3.22 27.94
C PRO A 505 2.57 2.38 27.26
N PRO A 506 3.69 3.00 26.82
CA PRO A 506 4.00 4.44 26.83
C PRO A 506 3.30 5.24 25.71
N TYR A 507 2.50 4.58 24.87
CA TYR A 507 1.97 5.14 23.62
C TYR A 507 0.71 6.02 23.80
N ASN A 508 0.00 5.92 24.92
CA ASN A 508 -1.38 6.44 25.04
C ASN A 508 -1.52 7.83 25.64
N ASN A 509 -0.62 8.16 26.55
CA ASN A 509 -0.56 9.42 27.25
C ASN A 509 0.88 9.85 27.23
N ASP A 510 1.08 11.14 27.09
CA ASP A 510 2.34 11.70 27.54
C ASP A 510 2.50 11.63 29.08
N PRO A 511 3.74 11.75 29.61
CA PRO A 511 4.00 11.87 31.05
C PRO A 511 3.26 12.99 31.82
N THR A 512 2.46 13.83 31.16
CA THR A 512 1.60 14.87 31.75
C THR A 512 0.09 14.61 31.56
N GLY A 513 -0.29 13.57 30.83
CA GLY A 513 -1.68 13.16 30.58
C GLY A 513 -2.39 13.81 29.38
N LYS A 514 -1.67 14.34 28.36
CA LYS A 514 -2.29 14.87 27.13
C LYS A 514 -2.09 13.93 25.93
N PRO A 515 -2.77 14.19 24.79
CA PRO A 515 -2.66 13.34 23.60
C PRO A 515 -1.34 13.54 22.86
N GLN A 516 -0.75 12.40 22.50
CA GLN A 516 0.19 12.24 21.39
C GLN A 516 -0.37 12.84 20.08
N VAL A 517 0.44 12.99 19.02
CA VAL A 517 -0.09 13.29 17.68
C VAL A 517 -0.96 12.11 17.25
N ARG A 518 -2.27 12.34 17.11
CA ARG A 518 -3.29 11.30 16.87
C ARG A 518 -4.18 11.52 15.64
N ASN A 519 -3.77 12.41 14.74
CA ASN A 519 -4.38 12.55 13.42
C ASN A 519 -3.42 13.31 12.48
N TYR A 520 -3.59 13.07 11.17
CA TYR A 520 -2.75 13.67 10.14
C TYR A 520 -2.88 15.21 10.08
N LEU A 521 -4.02 15.81 10.42
CA LEU A 521 -4.15 17.28 10.42
C LEU A 521 -3.21 17.92 11.46
N LYS A 522 -3.10 17.35 12.66
CA LYS A 522 -2.18 17.84 13.69
C LYS A 522 -0.71 17.57 13.33
N MET A 523 -0.43 16.46 12.66
CA MET A 523 0.88 16.19 12.05
C MET A 523 1.24 17.28 11.01
N LEU A 524 0.33 17.61 10.08
CA LEU A 524 0.54 18.66 9.08
C LEU A 524 0.78 20.04 9.70
N SER A 525 0.06 20.40 10.78
CA SER A 525 0.31 21.63 11.54
C SER A 525 1.69 21.69 12.18
N LEU A 526 2.22 20.56 12.64
CA LEU A 526 3.57 20.48 13.20
C LEU A 526 4.63 20.52 12.10
N PHE A 527 4.40 19.86 10.96
CA PHE A 527 5.28 19.96 9.79
C PHE A 527 5.38 21.42 9.33
N ASP A 528 4.24 22.12 9.15
CA ASP A 528 4.18 23.55 8.79
C ASP A 528 4.94 24.47 9.76
N LEU A 529 5.08 24.08 11.03
CA LEU A 529 5.94 24.77 12.00
C LEU A 529 7.42 24.47 11.75
N ILE A 530 7.77 23.18 11.60
CA ILE A 530 9.15 22.70 11.45
C ILE A 530 9.83 23.24 10.19
N LEU A 531 9.11 23.46 9.08
CA LEU A 531 9.70 24.04 7.84
C LEU A 531 10.35 25.43 8.03
N THR A 532 10.18 26.05 9.21
CA THR A 532 10.72 27.36 9.59
C THR A 532 11.61 27.34 10.84
N GLU A 533 12.03 26.15 11.28
CA GLU A 533 12.85 25.95 12.48
C GLU A 533 14.10 25.11 12.15
N ALA A 534 15.21 25.38 12.84
CA ALA A 534 16.43 24.55 12.78
C ALA A 534 16.50 23.65 14.03
N PRO A 535 17.08 22.44 13.94
CA PRO A 535 17.21 21.53 15.08
C PRO A 535 18.01 22.14 16.23
N ASP A 536 17.51 21.93 17.45
CA ASP A 536 18.07 22.42 18.70
C ASP A 536 18.14 21.31 19.78
N TYR A 537 18.82 21.62 20.88
CA TYR A 537 18.84 20.78 22.07
C TYR A 537 17.66 21.14 22.98
N GLU A 538 16.89 20.15 23.44
CA GLU A 538 15.86 20.32 24.46
C GLU A 538 16.32 19.62 25.74
N GLN A 539 16.31 20.32 26.88
CA GLN A 539 16.62 19.75 28.21
C GLN A 539 17.88 18.86 28.25
N ASN A 540 18.94 19.31 27.58
CA ASN A 540 20.25 18.66 27.47
C ASN A 540 20.33 17.44 26.55
N ASP A 541 19.33 17.18 25.70
CA ASP A 541 19.36 16.09 24.72
C ASP A 541 18.97 16.60 23.33
N LEU A 542 19.43 15.92 22.28
CA LEU A 542 19.27 16.37 20.89
C LEU A 542 17.94 15.89 20.32
N VAL A 543 17.11 16.81 19.81
CA VAL A 543 15.98 16.48 18.93
C VAL A 543 16.40 16.73 17.49
N GLY A 544 17.27 15.85 16.99
CA GLY A 544 17.89 15.99 15.68
C GLY A 544 16.87 15.88 14.56
N PHE A 545 15.87 15.01 14.75
CA PHE A 545 14.82 14.71 13.76
C PHE A 545 13.42 15.10 14.25
N PRO A 546 13.03 16.38 14.11
CA PRO A 546 11.72 16.86 14.56
C PRO A 546 10.53 16.31 13.75
N ILE A 547 10.71 15.85 12.51
CA ILE A 547 9.63 15.22 11.73
C ILE A 547 9.53 13.73 12.08
N ASN A 548 10.66 13.02 12.19
CA ASN A 548 10.69 11.65 12.71
C ASN A 548 10.12 11.57 14.13
N ALA A 549 10.37 12.57 14.99
CA ALA A 549 9.76 12.67 16.33
C ALA A 549 8.21 12.64 16.33
N ILE A 550 7.58 13.06 15.23
CA ILE A 550 6.13 13.04 15.02
C ILE A 550 5.70 11.70 14.39
N LEU A 551 6.55 11.15 13.52
CA LEU A 551 6.25 9.96 12.73
C LEU A 551 6.64 8.62 13.39
N ASP A 552 7.51 8.63 14.40
CA ASP A 552 8.07 7.47 15.13
C ASP A 552 7.02 6.35 15.30
N TRP A 553 5.90 6.66 15.95
CA TRP A 553 4.84 5.70 16.23
C TRP A 553 3.89 5.40 15.06
N PRO A 554 3.32 6.38 14.32
CA PRO A 554 2.47 6.04 13.18
C PRO A 554 3.23 5.33 12.05
N MET A 555 4.54 5.53 11.90
CA MET A 555 5.37 4.86 10.89
C MET A 555 5.51 3.35 11.15
N GLY A 556 5.72 2.93 12.40
CA GLY A 556 5.71 1.53 12.83
C GLY A 556 4.32 0.84 12.84
N THR A 557 3.28 1.52 12.35
CA THR A 557 1.99 0.89 12.03
C THR A 557 1.95 0.47 10.57
N GLN A 558 1.15 -0.54 10.21
CA GLN A 558 1.14 -0.96 8.80
C GLN A 558 0.42 0.04 7.87
N ALA A 559 -0.53 0.83 8.37
CA ALA A 559 -1.03 1.98 7.61
C ALA A 559 0.07 3.05 7.41
N GLY A 560 1.00 3.19 8.36
CA GLY A 560 2.25 3.95 8.20
C GLY A 560 3.08 3.45 7.03
N LEU A 561 3.50 2.18 7.07
CA LEU A 561 4.22 1.53 5.97
C LEU A 561 3.51 1.70 4.62
N SER A 562 2.22 1.39 4.57
CA SER A 562 1.36 1.52 3.38
C SER A 562 1.38 2.93 2.79
N ALA A 563 1.31 3.97 3.63
CA ALA A 563 1.40 5.36 3.19
C ALA A 563 2.81 5.73 2.72
N PHE A 564 3.83 5.47 3.54
CA PHE A 564 5.18 5.98 3.30
C PHE A 564 5.93 5.23 2.20
N MET A 565 5.50 4.02 1.83
CA MET A 565 6.00 3.33 0.62
C MET A 565 5.46 3.93 -0.70
N LYS A 566 4.37 4.71 -0.69
CA LYS A 566 3.74 5.21 -1.92
C LYS A 566 4.54 6.35 -2.58
N PRO A 567 4.86 6.28 -3.89
CA PRO A 567 5.62 7.33 -4.60
C PRO A 567 5.02 8.74 -4.46
N LYS A 568 3.70 8.87 -4.60
CA LYS A 568 2.94 10.13 -4.42
C LYS A 568 3.17 10.80 -3.05
N VAL A 569 3.40 10.02 -2.00
CA VAL A 569 3.69 10.52 -0.65
C VAL A 569 5.16 10.97 -0.55
N ASN A 570 6.09 10.16 -1.08
CA ASN A 570 7.52 10.51 -1.11
C ASN A 570 7.82 11.73 -1.99
N GLU A 571 7.05 11.98 -3.06
CA GLU A 571 7.10 13.24 -3.81
C GLU A 571 6.71 14.45 -2.96
N MET A 572 5.70 14.32 -2.09
CA MET A 572 5.31 15.40 -1.19
C MET A 572 6.34 15.62 -0.07
N PHE A 573 6.92 14.55 0.49
CA PHE A 573 8.06 14.66 1.40
C PHE A 573 9.24 15.37 0.72
N LYS A 574 9.60 14.99 -0.51
CA LYS A 574 10.64 15.68 -1.29
C LYS A 574 10.36 17.18 -1.47
N LYS A 575 9.13 17.55 -1.87
CA LYS A 575 8.73 18.97 -1.99
C LYS A 575 8.82 19.70 -0.66
N MET A 576 8.40 19.06 0.43
CA MET A 576 8.43 19.61 1.78
C MET A 576 9.87 19.81 2.27
N PHE A 577 10.76 18.84 2.03
CA PHE A 577 12.18 18.96 2.35
C PHE A 577 12.89 20.02 1.51
N ASN A 578 12.56 20.19 0.23
CA ASN A 578 13.11 21.29 -0.57
C ASN A 578 12.78 22.68 0.05
N VAL A 579 11.58 22.84 0.62
CA VAL A 579 11.19 24.07 1.34
C VAL A 579 12.01 24.24 2.61
N TRP A 580 12.18 23.18 3.40
CA TRP A 580 12.92 23.23 4.65
C TRP A 580 14.43 23.42 4.44
N VAL A 581 15.03 22.74 3.45
CA VAL A 581 16.42 22.94 3.02
C VAL A 581 16.65 24.39 2.60
N THR A 582 15.73 25.01 1.84
CA THR A 582 15.83 26.44 1.50
C THR A 582 15.90 27.34 2.75
N PHE A 583 15.24 26.95 3.85
CA PHE A 583 15.37 27.64 5.14
C PHE A 583 16.69 27.30 5.85
N LEU A 584 17.10 26.03 5.89
CA LEU A 584 18.32 25.54 6.55
C LEU A 584 19.62 25.98 5.87
N GLU A 585 19.57 26.30 4.58
CA GLU A 585 20.64 26.94 3.80
C GLU A 585 20.70 28.46 4.01
N SER A 586 19.66 29.07 4.59
CA SER A 586 19.57 30.51 4.79
C SER A 586 20.20 30.95 6.13
N LYS A 587 20.67 32.20 6.21
CA LYS A 587 21.23 32.78 7.45
C LYS A 587 20.20 32.81 8.60
N GLN A 588 18.90 32.77 8.29
CA GLN A 588 17.83 32.71 9.29
C GLN A 588 17.89 31.44 10.15
N SER A 589 18.48 30.34 9.64
CA SER A 589 18.66 29.09 10.39
C SER A 589 19.76 29.16 11.47
N CYS A 590 20.67 30.13 11.41
CA CYS A 590 21.83 30.20 12.30
C CYS A 590 21.51 30.47 13.78
N TYR A 591 20.25 30.77 14.15
CA TYR A 591 19.91 31.12 15.55
C TYR A 591 20.24 30.01 16.56
N VAL A 592 20.29 28.74 16.13
CA VAL A 592 20.71 27.61 16.96
C VAL A 592 22.23 27.42 17.03
N LEU A 593 23.02 28.07 16.16
CA LEU A 593 24.48 28.01 16.12
C LEU A 593 25.11 28.97 17.15
N SER A 594 24.72 28.84 18.41
CA SER A 594 25.11 29.74 19.51
C SER A 594 25.68 28.99 20.70
N THR A 595 26.32 29.73 21.60
CA THR A 595 26.88 29.22 22.87
C THR A 595 25.86 29.20 24.02
N ALA A 596 24.57 29.34 23.74
CA ALA A 596 23.51 29.20 24.73
C ALA A 596 23.31 27.71 25.11
N ASP A 597 22.67 27.43 26.25
CA ASP A 597 22.46 26.06 26.76
C ASP A 597 21.72 25.11 25.79
N ASN A 598 20.95 25.64 24.84
CA ASN A 598 20.26 24.87 23.80
C ASN A 598 20.90 24.96 22.39
N GLY A 599 22.04 25.66 22.27
CA GLY A 599 22.73 25.92 21.02
C GLY A 599 23.84 24.91 20.70
N TRP A 600 24.20 24.81 19.42
CA TRP A 600 25.20 23.88 18.89
C TRP A 600 26.65 24.17 19.31
N PHE A 601 26.91 25.29 19.98
CA PHE A 601 28.18 25.58 20.66
C PHE A 601 28.02 25.71 22.18
N GLY A 602 26.86 25.35 22.73
CA GLY A 602 26.59 25.30 24.17
C GLY A 602 27.26 24.12 24.87
N PRO A 603 27.24 24.06 26.21
CA PRO A 603 27.95 23.05 27.00
C PRO A 603 27.64 21.60 26.60
N GLN A 604 26.37 21.31 26.28
CA GLN A 604 25.85 19.98 25.96
C GLN A 604 26.24 19.55 24.55
N ALA A 605 26.27 20.49 23.61
CA ALA A 605 26.82 20.25 22.28
C ALA A 605 28.34 20.04 22.34
N GLN A 606 29.07 20.75 23.22
CA GLN A 606 30.51 20.54 23.45
C GLN A 606 30.82 19.20 24.17
N GLU A 607 29.94 18.71 25.04
CA GLU A 607 30.06 17.36 25.61
C GLU A 607 29.84 16.27 24.55
N ALA A 608 28.90 16.49 23.64
CA ALA A 608 28.59 15.59 22.52
C ALA A 608 29.62 15.65 21.38
N LEU A 609 30.25 16.81 21.17
CA LEU A 609 31.27 17.10 20.16
C LEU A 609 32.49 17.79 20.81
N PRO A 610 33.31 17.05 21.58
CA PRO A 610 34.51 17.60 22.20
C PRO A 610 35.50 18.07 21.14
N ASP A 611 36.30 19.09 21.49
CA ASP A 611 37.34 19.67 20.64
C ASP A 611 36.83 20.11 19.25
N PHE A 612 35.56 20.53 19.14
CA PHE A 612 34.92 20.95 17.89
C PHE A 612 35.80 21.94 17.09
N ASP A 613 36.33 22.96 17.76
CA ASP A 613 37.10 24.03 17.12
C ASP A 613 38.49 23.58 16.65
N ALA A 614 39.05 22.51 17.21
CA ALA A 614 40.27 21.88 16.72
C ALA A 614 39.99 20.88 15.58
N THR A 615 38.79 20.28 15.58
CA THR A 615 38.36 19.23 14.66
C THR A 615 37.86 19.79 13.33
N PHE A 616 37.03 20.84 13.35
CA PHE A 616 36.34 21.38 12.17
C PHE A 616 36.84 22.76 11.74
N VAL A 617 36.64 23.09 10.46
CA VAL A 617 36.98 24.41 9.90
C VAL A 617 35.96 25.44 10.36
N CYS A 618 36.30 26.15 11.43
CA CYS A 618 35.53 27.24 12.00
C CYS A 618 36.44 28.40 12.47
N ASP A 619 35.84 29.54 12.81
CA ASP A 619 36.45 30.64 13.55
C ASP A 619 35.58 30.98 14.77
N PRO A 620 35.95 30.56 15.99
CA PRO A 620 35.16 30.78 17.21
C PRO A 620 35.02 32.27 17.60
N SER A 621 35.78 33.17 16.97
CA SER A 621 35.64 34.62 17.17
C SER A 621 34.63 35.27 16.22
N ALA A 622 34.20 34.55 15.17
CA ALA A 622 33.23 35.01 14.19
C ALA A 622 31.78 34.71 14.61
N GLU A 623 30.84 35.47 14.03
CA GLU A 623 29.40 35.19 14.16
C GLU A 623 29.11 33.74 13.74
N TYR A 624 28.39 32.99 14.56
CA TYR A 624 28.05 31.57 14.33
C TYR A 624 29.27 30.66 14.07
N HIS A 625 30.42 30.95 14.69
CA HIS A 625 31.71 30.27 14.45
C HIS A 625 32.16 30.32 12.96
N GLY A 626 31.65 31.28 12.17
CA GLY A 626 31.94 31.45 10.75
C GLY A 626 31.02 30.68 9.79
N TYR A 627 30.07 29.89 10.30
CA TYR A 627 29.10 29.18 9.45
C TYR A 627 27.99 30.12 8.94
N THR A 628 27.64 30.00 7.66
CA THR A 628 26.66 30.88 7.00
C THR A 628 25.21 30.45 7.15
N SER A 629 24.99 29.18 7.53
CA SER A 629 23.69 28.53 7.65
C SER A 629 23.81 27.26 8.50
N TRP A 630 22.68 26.69 8.94
CA TRP A 630 22.67 25.42 9.65
C TRP A 630 23.18 24.27 8.77
N ASP A 631 22.79 24.24 7.49
CA ASP A 631 23.27 23.19 6.59
C ASP A 631 24.79 23.29 6.32
N ASN A 632 25.34 24.51 6.29
CA ASN A 632 26.80 24.71 6.21
C ASN A 632 27.55 24.22 7.46
N PHE A 633 26.93 24.28 8.65
CA PHE A 633 27.42 23.63 9.87
C PHE A 633 27.26 22.11 9.84
N PHE A 634 26.16 21.61 9.26
CA PHE A 634 25.92 20.17 9.15
C PHE A 634 26.91 19.50 8.18
N THR A 635 27.11 20.11 7.01
CA THR A 635 28.10 19.71 6.00
C THR A 635 29.51 20.27 6.28
N ARG A 636 29.84 20.58 7.55
CA ARG A 636 31.14 21.10 8.01
C ARG A 636 32.34 20.30 7.48
N LEU A 637 33.47 20.99 7.29
CA LEU A 637 34.74 20.39 6.85
C LEU A 637 35.66 20.11 8.04
N PHE A 638 36.42 19.01 8.00
CA PHE A 638 37.52 18.78 8.94
C PHE A 638 38.68 19.77 8.69
N ARG A 639 39.40 20.14 9.75
CA ARG A 639 40.69 20.82 9.58
C ARG A 639 41.71 19.86 8.93
N PRO A 640 42.66 20.38 8.12
CA PRO A 640 43.71 19.55 7.53
C PRO A 640 44.46 18.73 8.59
N GLY A 641 44.62 17.42 8.33
CA GLY A 641 45.35 16.49 9.20
C GLY A 641 44.54 15.84 10.32
N VAL A 642 43.26 16.20 10.53
CA VAL A 642 42.40 15.62 11.60
C VAL A 642 41.96 14.18 11.31
N ARG A 643 41.85 13.80 10.02
CA ARG A 643 41.54 12.42 9.54
C ARG A 643 42.51 12.03 8.42
N PRO A 644 43.78 11.75 8.71
CA PRO A 644 44.76 11.38 7.70
C PRO A 644 44.40 10.05 7.03
N VAL A 645 44.70 9.92 5.73
CA VAL A 645 44.50 8.66 5.00
C VAL A 645 45.52 7.62 5.47
N PHE A 646 45.05 6.51 6.03
CA PHE A 646 45.90 5.38 6.39
C PHE A 646 46.39 4.64 5.13
N GLU A 647 47.71 4.46 5.01
CA GLU A 647 48.39 3.79 3.88
C GLU A 647 47.77 4.14 2.49
N PRO A 648 47.88 5.41 2.06
CA PRO A 648 47.17 5.94 0.89
C PRO A 648 47.60 5.29 -0.44
N GLU A 649 48.80 4.72 -0.50
CA GLU A 649 49.36 4.10 -1.71
C GLU A 649 49.28 2.55 -1.68
N ASP A 650 48.82 1.93 -0.57
CA ASP A 650 48.63 0.47 -0.50
C ASP A 650 47.19 0.08 -0.87
N ASN A 651 47.01 -0.31 -2.14
CA ASN A 651 45.71 -0.68 -2.69
C ASN A 651 45.14 -2.00 -2.14
N ARG A 652 45.84 -2.71 -1.24
CA ARG A 652 45.29 -3.88 -0.53
C ARG A 652 44.38 -3.48 0.63
N ILE A 653 44.64 -2.33 1.24
CA ILE A 653 43.88 -1.84 2.38
C ILE A 653 42.67 -1.05 1.88
N ILE A 654 41.52 -1.29 2.50
CA ILE A 654 40.28 -0.55 2.33
C ILE A 654 40.11 0.35 3.55
N ASN A 655 39.89 1.63 3.31
CA ASN A 655 39.71 2.63 4.36
C ASN A 655 38.21 2.91 4.61
N SER A 656 37.83 3.41 5.79
CA SER A 656 36.46 3.81 6.08
C SER A 656 36.05 4.99 5.21
N ALA A 657 34.94 4.85 4.48
CA ALA A 657 34.37 5.88 3.63
C ALA A 657 33.68 7.01 4.42
N CYS A 658 33.31 6.76 5.69
CA CYS A 658 32.53 7.66 6.55
C CYS A 658 33.07 7.66 7.99
N GLU A 659 32.76 8.70 8.76
CA GLU A 659 32.68 8.54 10.22
C GLU A 659 31.38 7.83 10.56
N SER A 660 31.46 6.63 11.12
CA SER A 660 30.27 5.77 11.24
C SER A 660 30.41 4.70 12.32
N THR A 661 29.30 4.07 12.68
CA THR A 661 29.24 2.89 13.55
C THR A 661 28.83 1.67 12.74
N VAL A 662 29.57 0.57 12.82
CA VAL A 662 29.27 -0.66 12.06
C VAL A 662 27.90 -1.22 12.47
N TYR A 663 27.01 -1.42 11.51
CA TYR A 663 25.68 -2.02 11.71
C TYR A 663 25.70 -3.52 11.45
N ALA A 664 26.16 -3.94 10.27
CA ALA A 664 26.16 -5.35 9.87
C ALA A 664 27.23 -5.67 8.83
N ILE A 665 27.63 -6.94 8.77
CA ILE A 665 28.47 -7.52 7.72
C ILE A 665 27.80 -8.85 7.34
N GLN A 666 27.55 -9.08 6.05
CA GLN A 666 26.92 -10.29 5.55
C GLN A 666 27.60 -10.77 4.25
N ASP A 667 27.91 -12.06 4.22
CA ASP A 667 28.40 -12.78 3.05
C ASP A 667 27.27 -13.50 2.30
N ASP A 668 27.56 -13.95 1.07
CA ASP A 668 26.64 -14.75 0.25
C ASP A 668 25.29 -14.05 -0.03
N ILE A 669 25.34 -12.74 -0.28
CA ILE A 669 24.16 -11.90 -0.52
C ILE A 669 23.35 -12.37 -1.73
N LYS A 670 22.03 -12.44 -1.57
CA LYS A 670 21.12 -13.04 -2.56
C LYS A 670 20.64 -12.00 -3.58
N ALA A 671 20.33 -12.47 -4.80
CA ALA A 671 19.72 -11.64 -5.82
C ALA A 671 18.37 -11.07 -5.33
N HIS A 672 17.53 -11.95 -4.76
CA HIS A 672 16.33 -11.62 -4.01
C HIS A 672 16.34 -12.34 -2.65
N ASP A 673 15.82 -11.71 -1.59
CA ASP A 673 15.71 -12.31 -0.24
C ASP A 673 14.41 -11.88 0.49
N HIS A 674 14.11 -12.46 1.65
CA HIS A 674 12.87 -12.24 2.42
C HIS A 674 13.05 -11.27 3.61
N PHE A 675 12.66 -10.01 3.41
CA PHE A 675 13.00 -8.85 4.24
C PHE A 675 12.59 -8.88 5.73
N TRP A 676 11.48 -9.54 6.10
CA TRP A 676 10.94 -9.56 7.49
C TRP A 676 11.17 -10.88 8.24
N LEU A 677 11.75 -11.89 7.59
CA LEU A 677 12.19 -13.09 8.29
C LEU A 677 13.48 -12.74 9.06
N LYS A 678 13.48 -13.07 10.37
CA LYS A 678 14.51 -12.77 11.39
C LYS A 678 15.90 -12.43 10.82
N GLY A 679 16.25 -11.14 10.77
CA GLY A 679 17.61 -10.69 10.46
C GLY A 679 17.77 -9.63 9.37
N GLU A 680 16.67 -9.12 8.79
CA GLU A 680 16.67 -8.06 7.74
C GLU A 680 17.65 -8.32 6.57
N PRO A 681 17.52 -9.44 5.85
CA PRO A 681 18.47 -9.82 4.81
C PRO A 681 18.45 -8.86 3.61
N TYR A 682 19.62 -8.72 2.98
CA TYR A 682 19.84 -7.83 1.83
C TYR A 682 19.41 -8.47 0.50
N SER A 683 18.33 -7.97 -0.11
CA SER A 683 17.93 -8.27 -1.48
C SER A 683 18.72 -7.38 -2.45
N LEU A 684 19.78 -7.93 -3.05
CA LEU A 684 20.74 -7.16 -3.83
C LEU A 684 20.13 -6.44 -5.04
N PHE A 685 19.17 -7.06 -5.73
CA PHE A 685 18.52 -6.44 -6.89
C PHE A 685 17.65 -5.24 -6.48
N HIS A 686 17.02 -5.28 -5.31
CA HIS A 686 16.26 -4.12 -4.80
C HIS A 686 17.20 -3.01 -4.32
N ILE A 687 18.28 -3.33 -3.59
CA ILE A 687 19.30 -2.35 -3.17
C ILE A 687 19.88 -1.60 -4.38
N LEU A 688 20.22 -2.33 -5.44
CA LEU A 688 20.83 -1.76 -6.64
C LEU A 688 19.79 -1.34 -7.71
N ASP A 689 18.50 -1.26 -7.38
CA ASP A 689 17.43 -0.79 -8.28
C ASP A 689 17.42 -1.51 -9.65
N ASN A 690 17.63 -2.83 -9.62
CA ASN A 690 17.78 -3.72 -10.78
C ASN A 690 18.88 -3.29 -11.78
N ASP A 691 19.92 -2.57 -11.33
CA ASP A 691 21.03 -2.13 -12.19
C ASP A 691 21.66 -3.32 -12.96
N PRO A 692 21.97 -3.17 -14.26
CA PRO A 692 22.65 -4.20 -15.04
C PRO A 692 23.99 -4.70 -14.45
N LEU A 693 24.60 -3.97 -13.52
CA LEU A 693 25.79 -4.40 -12.77
C LEU A 693 25.47 -5.29 -11.56
N ALA A 694 24.24 -5.26 -11.03
CA ALA A 694 23.85 -6.00 -9.83
C ALA A 694 24.12 -7.52 -9.88
N PRO A 695 23.92 -8.24 -11.01
CA PRO A 695 24.27 -9.66 -11.11
C PRO A 695 25.74 -9.97 -10.82
N GLN A 696 26.65 -9.00 -10.93
CA GLN A 696 28.08 -9.19 -10.64
C GLN A 696 28.41 -9.22 -9.14
N PHE A 697 27.46 -8.85 -8.26
CA PHE A 697 27.65 -8.81 -6.81
C PHE A 697 26.91 -9.95 -6.08
N VAL A 698 26.10 -10.76 -6.79
CA VAL A 698 25.35 -11.90 -6.21
C VAL A 698 26.33 -12.93 -5.64
N GLY A 699 26.12 -13.35 -4.39
CA GLY A 699 27.04 -14.22 -3.65
C GLY A 699 28.26 -13.49 -3.06
N GLY A 700 28.31 -12.16 -3.19
CA GLY A 700 29.34 -11.30 -2.61
C GLY A 700 29.13 -10.96 -1.14
N THR A 701 29.88 -9.97 -0.67
CA THR A 701 29.87 -9.50 0.73
C THR A 701 29.39 -8.05 0.77
N ILE A 702 28.54 -7.73 1.74
CA ILE A 702 28.13 -6.37 2.08
C ILE A 702 28.58 -6.04 3.50
N CYS A 703 29.14 -4.86 3.72
CA CYS A 703 29.20 -4.25 5.04
C CYS A 703 28.41 -2.94 5.06
N GLN A 704 27.61 -2.76 6.10
CA GLN A 704 26.80 -1.57 6.33
C GLN A 704 27.25 -0.86 7.60
N ALA A 705 27.42 0.46 7.53
CA ALA A 705 27.77 1.29 8.67
C ALA A 705 27.05 2.65 8.64
N PHE A 706 26.75 3.14 9.83
CA PHE A 706 25.72 4.12 10.12
C PHE A 706 26.31 5.44 10.64
N LEU A 707 25.79 6.60 10.24
CA LEU A 707 26.27 7.92 10.62
C LEU A 707 25.26 8.61 11.54
N SER A 708 25.65 8.93 12.78
CA SER A 708 24.89 9.74 13.77
C SER A 708 24.91 11.24 13.41
N ALA A 709 23.96 12.05 13.92
CA ALA A 709 23.83 13.51 13.67
C ALA A 709 25.13 14.30 13.93
N LEU A 710 25.94 13.76 14.83
CA LEU A 710 27.17 14.34 15.33
C LEU A 710 28.36 13.96 14.43
N ASN A 711 28.25 12.92 13.61
CA ASN A 711 29.29 12.51 12.69
C ASN A 711 29.47 13.52 11.55
N TYR A 712 30.55 13.34 10.81
CA TYR A 712 30.81 14.03 9.56
C TYR A 712 30.07 13.36 8.40
N HIS A 713 29.16 14.09 7.75
CA HIS A 713 28.22 13.57 6.75
C HIS A 713 28.68 13.68 5.29
N ARG A 714 29.98 13.93 5.05
CA ARG A 714 30.59 13.80 3.73
C ARG A 714 31.24 12.42 3.62
N TRP A 715 31.05 11.76 2.50
CA TRP A 715 31.53 10.40 2.24
C TRP A 715 32.66 10.43 1.23
N HIS A 716 33.67 9.59 1.45
CA HIS A 716 34.95 9.60 0.75
C HIS A 716 35.28 8.24 0.14
N SER A 717 36.18 8.21 -0.84
CA SER A 717 36.57 6.97 -1.51
C SER A 717 37.35 6.08 -0.54
N PRO A 718 36.90 4.84 -0.30
CA PRO A 718 37.60 3.88 0.56
C PRO A 718 38.83 3.26 -0.12
N VAL A 719 38.99 3.50 -1.44
CA VAL A 719 39.96 2.85 -2.34
C VAL A 719 40.52 3.86 -3.35
N ASN A 720 41.67 3.55 -3.94
CA ASN A 720 42.13 4.20 -5.18
C ASN A 720 41.47 3.50 -6.39
N GLY A 721 41.04 4.27 -7.39
CA GLY A 721 40.47 3.70 -8.61
C GLY A 721 39.67 4.70 -9.44
N LYS A 722 38.88 4.17 -10.38
CA LYS A 722 38.12 4.94 -11.34
C LYS A 722 36.62 4.80 -11.12
N ILE A 723 35.90 5.92 -11.06
CA ILE A 723 34.44 5.94 -11.08
C ILE A 723 33.96 5.45 -12.45
N VAL A 724 33.21 4.34 -12.49
CA VAL A 724 32.67 3.76 -13.74
C VAL A 724 31.19 4.02 -13.95
N LYS A 725 30.43 4.32 -12.88
CA LYS A 725 29.02 4.69 -12.95
C LYS A 725 28.56 5.34 -11.65
N THR A 726 27.67 6.32 -11.76
CA THR A 726 26.97 6.94 -10.62
C THR A 726 25.47 6.93 -10.89
N VAL A 727 24.65 6.54 -9.91
CA VAL A 727 23.18 6.50 -10.03
C VAL A 727 22.57 7.16 -8.80
N LEU A 728 21.56 8.01 -8.98
CA LEU A 728 20.75 8.58 -7.90
C LEU A 728 19.33 7.99 -8.00
N ILE A 729 18.92 7.25 -6.96
CA ILE A 729 17.67 6.49 -6.91
C ILE A 729 16.69 7.20 -5.97
N PRO A 730 15.55 7.72 -6.46
CA PRO A 730 14.45 8.14 -5.61
C PRO A 730 13.89 6.94 -4.82
N GLY A 731 13.51 7.17 -3.57
CA GLY A 731 12.93 6.13 -2.72
C GLY A 731 12.17 6.74 -1.54
N THR A 732 11.93 5.93 -0.51
CA THR A 732 11.28 6.39 0.71
C THR A 732 12.17 7.35 1.51
N TYR A 733 11.52 8.24 2.26
CA TYR A 733 12.16 9.06 3.30
C TYR A 733 11.90 8.43 4.69
N TYR A 734 10.65 8.04 4.92
CA TYR A 734 10.19 7.34 6.12
C TYR A 734 9.80 5.92 5.75
N ALA A 735 10.29 4.93 6.48
CA ALA A 735 9.84 3.55 6.45
C ALA A 735 10.39 2.83 7.69
N GLU A 736 9.59 1.97 8.30
CA GLU A 736 9.97 1.10 9.41
C GLU A 736 9.74 -0.36 9.01
N SER A 737 10.60 -1.25 9.48
CA SER A 737 10.56 -2.67 9.14
C SER A 737 9.31 -3.34 9.73
N PRO A 738 8.53 -4.10 8.93
CA PRO A 738 7.38 -4.85 9.46
C PRO A 738 7.77 -5.84 10.57
N ALA A 739 9.02 -6.32 10.56
CA ALA A 739 9.55 -7.24 11.57
C ALA A 739 9.81 -6.56 12.92
N THR A 740 9.91 -5.22 12.94
CA THR A 740 10.11 -4.41 14.13
C THR A 740 8.94 -3.47 14.36
N GLY A 741 7.73 -3.80 13.90
CA GLY A 741 6.52 -3.03 14.21
C GLY A 741 5.87 -3.41 15.55
N PHE A 742 4.68 -2.86 15.83
CA PHE A 742 3.94 -3.19 17.07
C PHE A 742 3.68 -4.70 17.22
N PRO A 743 3.83 -5.29 18.44
CA PRO A 743 3.89 -4.61 19.73
C PRO A 743 5.27 -4.09 20.18
N ASP A 744 6.33 -4.42 19.43
CA ASP A 744 7.74 -4.12 19.76
C ASP A 744 8.36 -3.19 18.69
N PRO A 745 7.84 -1.95 18.53
CA PRO A 745 8.22 -0.99 17.48
C PRO A 745 9.71 -0.62 17.48
N ASP A 746 10.27 -0.20 16.34
CA ASP A 746 11.64 0.32 16.25
C ASP A 746 11.76 1.55 17.16
N PRO A 747 12.62 1.55 18.19
CA PRO A 747 12.64 2.62 19.19
C PRO A 747 12.97 4.02 18.68
N SER A 748 13.27 4.22 17.40
CA SER A 748 13.39 5.54 16.77
C SER A 748 12.95 5.57 15.29
N GLY A 749 12.39 4.49 14.74
CA GLY A 749 11.93 4.44 13.34
C GLY A 749 12.90 3.80 12.32
N PRO A 750 14.16 4.26 12.17
CA PRO A 750 15.13 3.64 11.26
C PRO A 750 16.37 3.10 12.00
N ASN A 751 16.24 2.73 13.28
CA ASN A 751 17.38 2.35 14.13
C ASN A 751 17.66 0.84 14.08
N LEU A 752 16.62 0.02 14.17
CA LEU A 752 16.67 -1.42 13.89
C LEU A 752 16.47 -1.70 12.40
N SER A 753 15.59 -0.93 11.74
CA SER A 753 15.12 -1.11 10.36
C SER A 753 16.16 -0.86 9.24
N GLN A 754 17.46 -0.82 9.55
CA GLN A 754 18.48 -0.34 8.60
C GLN A 754 18.75 -1.31 7.44
N GLY A 755 18.66 -2.62 7.66
CA GLY A 755 18.78 -3.61 6.60
C GLY A 755 17.59 -3.51 5.63
N PHE A 756 16.40 -3.26 6.17
CA PHE A 756 15.19 -3.00 5.39
C PHE A 756 15.24 -1.70 4.57
N ILE A 757 15.52 -0.54 5.18
CA ILE A 757 15.46 0.76 4.48
C ILE A 757 16.52 0.90 3.37
N THR A 758 17.65 0.18 3.46
CA THR A 758 18.71 0.13 2.43
C THR A 758 18.18 -0.22 1.03
N GLN A 759 17.03 -0.87 0.96
CA GLN A 759 16.45 -1.47 -0.25
C GLN A 759 15.28 -0.64 -0.83
N VAL A 760 14.74 0.28 -0.02
CA VAL A 760 13.54 1.08 -0.34
C VAL A 760 13.75 2.60 -0.25
N ALA A 761 14.69 3.07 0.56
CA ALA A 761 14.94 4.49 0.80
C ALA A 761 15.65 5.17 -0.38
N ALA A 762 15.57 6.50 -0.42
CA ALA A 762 16.32 7.30 -1.40
C ALA A 762 17.83 7.14 -1.17
N ARG A 763 18.55 6.77 -2.23
CA ARG A 763 19.93 6.27 -2.16
C ARG A 763 20.73 6.63 -3.40
N ALA A 764 22.06 6.61 -3.32
CA ALA A 764 22.93 6.72 -4.49
C ALA A 764 23.90 5.56 -4.58
N LEU A 765 24.20 5.13 -5.80
CA LEU A 765 25.18 4.10 -6.14
C LEU A 765 26.40 4.76 -6.76
N ILE A 766 27.60 4.42 -6.28
CA ILE A 766 28.87 4.74 -6.94
C ILE A 766 29.65 3.46 -7.16
N PHE A 767 29.82 3.12 -8.43
CA PHE A 767 30.61 1.98 -8.86
C PHE A 767 32.05 2.43 -9.14
N ILE A 768 33.01 1.84 -8.45
CA ILE A 768 34.44 2.17 -8.51
C ILE A 768 35.20 0.93 -8.98
N GLU A 769 35.86 1.00 -10.14
CA GLU A 769 36.83 -0.03 -10.54
C GLU A 769 38.16 0.30 -9.85
N CYS A 770 38.51 -0.51 -8.87
CA CYS A 770 39.64 -0.33 -7.96
C CYS A 770 40.98 -0.60 -8.67
N ASP A 771 42.01 0.17 -8.32
CA ASP A 771 43.37 -0.05 -8.81
C ASP A 771 43.97 -1.40 -8.34
N ASN A 772 43.38 -2.03 -7.32
CA ASN A 772 43.68 -3.41 -6.95
C ASN A 772 42.72 -4.38 -7.67
N PRO A 773 43.22 -5.20 -8.63
CA PRO A 773 42.38 -6.12 -9.39
C PRO A 773 41.82 -7.28 -8.56
N ALA A 774 42.32 -7.52 -7.33
CA ALA A 774 41.71 -8.48 -6.41
C ALA A 774 40.40 -7.97 -5.79
N ILE A 775 40.19 -6.65 -5.74
CA ILE A 775 38.91 -6.02 -5.37
C ILE A 775 38.01 -5.90 -6.59
N GLY A 776 38.59 -5.48 -7.73
CA GLY A 776 37.85 -5.28 -8.98
C GLY A 776 36.85 -4.14 -8.86
N LEU A 777 35.56 -4.43 -8.98
CA LEU A 777 34.48 -3.42 -8.89
C LEU A 777 33.91 -3.42 -7.49
N LEU A 778 34.00 -2.28 -6.83
CA LEU A 778 33.33 -1.96 -5.58
C LEU A 778 32.06 -1.15 -5.88
N CYS A 779 30.96 -1.44 -5.19
CA CYS A 779 29.82 -0.52 -5.14
C CYS A 779 29.78 0.13 -3.75
N PHE A 780 29.93 1.45 -3.71
CA PHE A 780 29.56 2.26 -2.55
C PHE A 780 28.08 2.65 -2.70
N VAL A 781 27.31 2.50 -1.62
CA VAL A 781 25.90 2.93 -1.56
C VAL A 781 25.73 3.93 -0.42
N SER A 782 25.27 5.15 -0.70
CA SER A 782 24.74 6.06 0.33
C SER A 782 23.23 5.85 0.45
N VAL A 783 22.71 5.78 1.67
CA VAL A 783 21.29 5.53 1.96
C VAL A 783 20.77 6.62 2.89
N GLY A 784 19.70 7.28 2.46
CA GLY A 784 18.99 8.26 3.25
C GLY A 784 18.08 7.65 4.32
N MET A 785 17.86 8.35 5.43
CA MET A 785 17.03 7.88 6.54
C MET A 785 16.19 9.04 7.10
N ALA A 786 14.89 8.85 7.35
CA ALA A 786 13.99 9.89 7.86
C ALA A 786 14.03 11.20 7.04
N GLU A 787 14.18 12.37 7.68
CA GLU A 787 14.34 13.70 7.06
C GLU A 787 15.59 13.89 6.17
N VAL A 788 16.38 12.83 5.99
CA VAL A 788 17.80 12.93 5.68
C VAL A 788 18.13 12.05 4.49
N SER A 789 17.47 12.35 3.38
CA SER A 789 17.53 11.50 2.19
C SER A 789 18.04 12.24 0.95
N THR A 790 18.66 13.40 1.18
CA THR A 790 19.51 14.05 0.19
C THR A 790 20.78 13.20 0.01
N ASN A 791 21.05 12.79 -1.22
CA ASN A 791 22.25 12.06 -1.59
C ASN A 791 22.94 12.90 -2.67
N GLU A 792 23.84 13.82 -2.28
CA GLU A 792 24.59 14.62 -3.24
C GLU A 792 25.83 13.83 -3.71
N ILE A 793 25.90 13.57 -5.01
CA ILE A 793 27.08 12.98 -5.65
C ILE A 793 27.96 14.12 -6.19
N THR A 794 29.21 14.17 -5.77
CA THR A 794 30.18 15.21 -6.20
C THR A 794 31.23 14.72 -7.20
N VAL A 795 31.25 13.41 -7.49
CA VAL A 795 32.11 12.78 -8.51
C VAL A 795 31.34 12.42 -9.78
N TYR A 796 32.05 12.12 -10.87
CA TYR A 796 31.44 11.81 -12.18
C TYR A 796 32.06 10.57 -12.84
N GLU A 797 31.30 9.93 -13.73
CA GLU A 797 31.77 8.80 -14.53
C GLU A 797 33.04 9.15 -15.32
N GLY A 798 34.06 8.32 -15.19
CA GLY A 798 35.36 8.53 -15.81
C GLY A 798 36.41 9.15 -14.87
N GLN A 799 36.00 9.77 -13.76
CA GLN A 799 36.89 10.39 -12.78
C GLN A 799 37.82 9.36 -12.13
N GLN A 800 39.10 9.72 -11.97
CA GLN A 800 40.02 9.01 -11.10
C GLN A 800 39.91 9.58 -9.69
N VAL A 801 39.82 8.71 -8.68
CA VAL A 801 39.73 9.06 -7.26
C VAL A 801 40.81 8.34 -6.47
N LYS A 802 41.36 9.03 -5.47
CA LYS A 802 42.24 8.46 -4.47
C LYS A 802 41.47 8.12 -3.19
N LYS A 803 42.04 7.23 -2.37
CA LYS A 803 41.61 7.02 -0.98
C LYS A 803 41.49 8.36 -0.26
N GLY A 804 40.35 8.62 0.35
CA GLY A 804 40.08 9.87 1.06
C GLY A 804 39.70 11.06 0.16
N ASP A 805 39.59 10.91 -1.17
CA ASP A 805 38.91 11.91 -2.00
C ASP A 805 37.40 11.90 -1.70
N GLN A 806 36.77 13.07 -1.65
CA GLN A 806 35.32 13.16 -1.39
C GLN A 806 34.52 12.60 -2.58
N LEU A 807 33.60 11.68 -2.29
CA LEU A 807 32.63 11.15 -3.26
C LEU A 807 31.34 11.99 -3.28
N GLY A 808 30.85 12.41 -2.12
CA GLY A 808 29.60 13.17 -1.97
C GLY A 808 29.29 13.58 -0.53
N MET A 809 28.05 14.02 -0.28
CA MET A 809 27.55 14.26 1.09
C MET A 809 26.05 14.03 1.25
N PHE A 810 25.64 13.93 2.52
CA PHE A 810 24.25 14.11 2.94
C PHE A 810 24.06 15.54 3.46
N HIS A 811 22.94 16.16 3.12
CA HIS A 811 22.45 17.38 3.76
C HIS A 811 21.38 17.02 4.77
N PHE A 812 21.43 17.70 5.92
CA PHE A 812 20.47 17.60 7.01
C PHE A 812 20.18 16.20 7.59
N GLY A 813 20.92 15.76 8.62
CA GLY A 813 20.50 14.76 9.61
C GLY A 813 21.31 13.45 9.80
N GLY A 814 20.88 12.29 9.28
CA GLY A 814 21.41 10.96 9.53
C GLY A 814 21.16 9.90 8.48
N SER A 815 22.07 8.96 8.40
CA SER A 815 22.29 8.25 7.16
C SER A 815 23.03 6.95 7.41
N THR A 816 22.96 6.03 6.44
CA THR A 816 23.73 4.79 6.48
C THR A 816 24.39 4.58 5.12
N HIS A 817 25.45 3.77 5.09
CA HIS A 817 26.16 3.48 3.85
C HIS A 817 26.58 2.02 3.78
N CYS A 818 26.72 1.51 2.57
CA CYS A 818 27.19 0.16 2.32
C CYS A 818 28.42 0.15 1.41
N LEU A 819 29.30 -0.81 1.64
CA LEU A 819 30.31 -1.25 0.67
C LEU A 819 29.94 -2.66 0.24
N ILE A 820 29.79 -2.87 -1.07
CA ILE A 820 29.39 -4.16 -1.66
C ILE A 820 30.52 -4.67 -2.56
N PHE A 821 31.02 -5.87 -2.25
CA PHE A 821 32.11 -6.55 -2.92
C PHE A 821 31.58 -7.71 -3.79
N ARG A 822 32.27 -8.00 -4.90
CA ARG A 822 31.92 -9.14 -5.77
C ARG A 822 32.14 -10.50 -5.05
N PRO A 823 31.44 -11.59 -5.44
CA PRO A 823 31.75 -12.94 -4.97
C PRO A 823 33.21 -13.29 -5.22
N GLY A 824 33.86 -13.86 -4.21
CA GLY A 824 35.25 -14.32 -4.30
C GLY A 824 36.33 -13.26 -4.04
N VAL A 825 35.97 -12.01 -3.71
CA VAL A 825 36.93 -11.03 -3.18
C VAL A 825 37.31 -11.44 -1.75
N PRO A 826 38.60 -11.69 -1.44
CA PRO A 826 39.04 -12.14 -0.11
C PRO A 826 39.15 -10.96 0.86
N VAL A 827 38.01 -10.39 1.27
CA VAL A 827 37.96 -9.30 2.26
C VAL A 827 38.18 -9.84 3.66
N VAL A 828 39.25 -9.40 4.32
CA VAL A 828 39.50 -9.65 5.74
C VAL A 828 39.31 -8.36 6.50
N PHE A 829 38.21 -8.24 7.25
CA PHE A 829 37.94 -7.09 8.11
C PHE A 829 38.92 -7.03 9.29
N GLU A 830 39.26 -5.81 9.72
CA GLU A 830 40.10 -5.59 10.91
C GLU A 830 39.41 -6.12 12.17
N ALA A 831 40.19 -6.58 13.15
CA ALA A 831 39.67 -7.30 14.32
C ALA A 831 38.77 -6.45 15.24
N ASP A 832 38.85 -5.13 15.14
CA ASP A 832 38.00 -4.15 15.83
C ASP A 832 36.83 -3.64 14.97
N TYR A 833 36.80 -3.91 13.67
CA TYR A 833 35.68 -3.60 12.76
C TYR A 833 34.51 -4.58 12.98
N THR A 834 33.88 -4.47 14.13
CA THR A 834 32.82 -5.35 14.63
C THR A 834 31.51 -4.58 14.83
N VAL A 835 30.36 -5.27 14.86
CA VAL A 835 29.05 -4.62 15.05
C VAL A 835 29.05 -3.73 16.30
N ALA A 836 28.52 -2.51 16.16
CA ALA A 836 28.56 -1.40 17.12
C ALA A 836 29.93 -0.75 17.38
N ALA A 837 31.00 -1.12 16.68
CA ALA A 837 32.27 -0.39 16.71
C ALA A 837 32.13 0.96 16.01
N ALA A 838 32.64 2.02 16.64
CA ALA A 838 32.74 3.36 16.04
C ALA A 838 34.05 3.49 15.25
N VAL A 839 33.94 3.93 14.01
CA VAL A 839 35.01 3.94 13.00
C VAL A 839 35.16 5.35 12.46
N GLN A 840 36.38 5.88 12.53
CA GLN A 840 36.71 7.19 11.99
C GLN A 840 36.87 7.12 10.47
N LEU A 841 36.49 8.21 9.78
CA LEU A 841 36.82 8.43 8.38
C LEU A 841 38.31 8.18 8.14
N ASN A 842 38.64 7.52 7.02
CA ASN A 842 40.00 7.20 6.60
C ASN A 842 40.78 6.15 7.44
N ALA A 843 40.24 5.63 8.54
CA ALA A 843 40.82 4.49 9.27
C ALA A 843 40.82 3.21 8.40
N PRO A 844 41.76 2.25 8.57
CA PRO A 844 41.66 0.95 7.90
C PRO A 844 40.45 0.17 8.43
N ILE A 845 39.72 -0.50 7.55
CA ILE A 845 38.56 -1.33 7.93
C ILE A 845 38.67 -2.78 7.45
N ALA A 846 39.42 -3.01 6.37
CA ALA A 846 39.69 -4.34 5.84
C ALA A 846 40.95 -4.36 4.98
N THR A 847 41.51 -5.55 4.80
CA THR A 847 42.60 -5.84 3.87
C THR A 847 42.16 -6.94 2.89
N VAL A 848 42.58 -6.84 1.63
CA VAL A 848 42.33 -7.84 0.57
C VAL A 848 43.67 -8.45 0.15
N GLY A 849 43.80 -9.78 0.23
CA GLY A 849 45.06 -10.51 0.00
C GLY A 849 44.89 -11.97 -0.38
#